data_AF-A0AAW2PC45-F1
#
_entry.id   AF-A0AAW2PC45-F1
#
_cell.length_a   1.000
_cell.length_b   1.000
_cell.length_c   1.000
_cell.angle_alpha   90.00
_cell.angle_beta   90.00
_cell.angle_gamma   90.00
#
_symmetry.space_group_name_H-M   'P 1'
#
loop_
_entity.id
_entity.type
_entity.pdbx_description
1 polymer ?
#
loop_
_entity_poly.entity_id
_entity_poly.type
_entity_poly.pdbx_seq_one_letter_code
_entity_poly.pdbx_strand_id
1 'polypeptide(L)'
;MFTEDGENMDTPKRKSAINERMEALVNAPLAVEDALVALFDHSDHTLQRRVVETYVRRLYQPYLVQGSVRMQWHRFGLIASWEFLDEHVERKNRSEDEISNEPSVERRNERNWGAMVVLKSLHFLPTVMTAALREATHNLQAEIPDGSTRPATSGNMMHIALVGINNPMSLLQDSGDEDQAQERVSKLAKILKEKEVSSSLSNAGVGVVSCIIQRDEGRGPMRHSFHWSAAKLYYEEQPLLRHLEPPLSIYLELDKLKDYENIRYTPSRDRQWHLYTVKDKPLPIQRMFLRTLVRQPLSNEGLTVYQGLDHGETHSLWALSFTARSILRSLMSAMEEVELNAHNSTIKSDHAHMYLYILREQQIDDLLPYHKRLELPDGHEEAAVEKILYDLGHEINASVGVKMHRLGVCEWEVKLWISSAGDANGAWRVVVTNVTGHTCIVHVYREVENSSNEIVYSSISGGAPLHGLLVNAQYKPLGVLEQKRLLARKSNTTYCYDFPLAFEAVLNRSWTQHPGINKPKDKAILRVTELVFADKKGSWGTPLVSIERQPALNDVGMVAWRMEMSTPEFPSGRTVFIVSNDVTFKNGSFGPREDAFFQAVTEVACAQKLPLIYLAANSGARIGVAEEVKSCFRVGWSDETNPERGFQYVYLTAEDYARIGTSVIAHELKLPSGEIRWVIDTIVGKEDGLGVENLTGSGAIASAYSRAYNETFTVTYVTGRTVGIGAYLARLGMRCIQRLDQPIILTGFSALNKLLGREVYSSHMQLGGPKIMATNGVVHLTVSDDLEGISAILKWLSFVPAYSGGPLPILSPLDPPDRLVEYVPETSCDPRAAICGAMDGTGKWLGGMFDRDSFIETLEGWARTVVTGRAKLGGIPVGIVAVETQTMMQVIPADPGQLDSHERVVPQAGQVWFPDSATKTAQALMDFNREELPLFILANWRGFSGGQRDLFEGILQAGSTIVENLRTYQQPVFIYIPMMGELRGGAWVVLDSKINPDHVEMYAERTAKGNVLEPEGLIEIKFRTRELLECMGRLDPELINLKSKLQEASSSGTSANVEDLQTQIRAREKKLLPLYTQIATKFAELHDTSLRMAAKGVIKEVVEWPKSRSFFYRRLHRRVVEDELVKMLRDAAGHQFDYKSARDTIKNWFLNSKIGGGKETSWMDDEAFFSWKDDSGNYEGKLQELRIQKMLLQLSNLGNSTMDLRALPQALAAFLKKTDPSFRDQLIDELREVLH
;
A
#
# COMPACT_ATOMS: atom_id res chain seq x y z
N MET A 1 -37.91 7.16 -41.72
CA MET A 1 -37.92 8.44 -40.95
C MET A 1 -36.94 9.46 -41.53
N PHE A 2 -35.80 9.00 -42.10
CA PHE A 2 -34.76 9.84 -42.72
C PHE A 2 -34.75 9.76 -44.27
N THR A 3 -35.82 9.23 -44.87
CA THR A 3 -35.95 8.95 -46.31
C THR A 3 -36.81 10.00 -47.02
N GLU A 4 -36.79 10.04 -48.36
CA GLU A 4 -37.60 10.97 -49.17
C GLU A 4 -39.11 10.94 -48.82
N ASP A 5 -39.68 9.76 -48.53
CA ASP A 5 -41.08 9.60 -48.06
C ASP A 5 -41.38 10.34 -46.73
N GLY A 6 -40.35 10.67 -45.96
CA GLY A 6 -40.44 11.43 -44.72
C GLY A 6 -40.43 12.96 -44.90
N GLU A 7 -39.86 13.47 -46.00
CA GLU A 7 -39.77 14.91 -46.30
C GLU A 7 -41.07 15.48 -46.89
N ASN A 8 -41.84 14.66 -47.61
CA ASN A 8 -43.12 15.08 -48.21
C ASN A 8 -44.27 15.29 -47.20
N MET A 9 -44.03 15.02 -45.90
CA MET A 9 -44.96 15.27 -44.79
C MET A 9 -44.36 16.36 -43.87
N ASP A 10 -44.40 17.60 -44.34
CA ASP A 10 -43.54 18.70 -43.91
C ASP A 10 -44.09 19.45 -42.67
N THR A 11 -43.39 19.40 -41.53
CA THR A 11 -43.60 20.35 -40.41
C THR A 11 -42.23 20.81 -39.84
N PRO A 12 -42.06 22.11 -39.52
CA PRO A 12 -40.78 22.66 -39.02
C PRO A 12 -40.22 21.94 -37.78
N LYS A 13 -41.10 21.45 -36.90
CA LYS A 13 -40.73 20.68 -35.71
C LYS A 13 -40.01 19.37 -36.04
N ARG A 14 -40.38 18.69 -37.14
CA ARG A 14 -39.77 17.43 -37.55
C ARG A 14 -38.39 17.63 -38.16
N LYS A 15 -38.20 18.69 -38.96
CA LYS A 15 -36.88 19.10 -39.49
C LYS A 15 -35.92 19.45 -38.35
N SER A 16 -36.40 20.18 -37.34
CA SER A 16 -35.64 20.47 -36.12
C SER A 16 -35.23 19.20 -35.38
N ALA A 17 -36.17 18.26 -35.15
CA ALA A 17 -35.90 17.01 -34.45
C ALA A 17 -34.93 16.08 -35.20
N ILE A 18 -34.96 16.07 -36.54
CA ILE A 18 -33.99 15.31 -37.35
C ILE A 18 -32.60 15.93 -37.23
N ASN A 19 -32.47 17.25 -37.37
CA ASN A 19 -31.19 17.94 -37.23
C ASN A 19 -30.60 17.75 -35.83
N GLU A 20 -31.42 17.81 -34.78
CA GLU A 20 -31.02 17.53 -33.40
C GLU A 20 -30.51 16.09 -33.23
N ARG A 21 -31.16 15.10 -33.85
CA ARG A 21 -30.69 13.70 -33.84
C ARG A 21 -29.40 13.48 -34.62
N MET A 22 -29.23 14.13 -35.78
CA MET A 22 -27.96 14.06 -36.52
C MET A 22 -26.84 14.75 -35.73
N GLU A 23 -27.14 15.85 -35.03
CA GLU A 23 -26.20 16.52 -34.12
C GLU A 23 -25.83 15.64 -32.93
N ALA A 24 -26.78 14.87 -32.40
CA ALA A 24 -26.52 13.89 -31.36
C ALA A 24 -25.57 12.78 -31.84
N LEU A 25 -25.62 12.39 -33.13
CA LEU A 25 -24.66 11.44 -33.72
C LEU A 25 -23.26 12.05 -33.87
N VAL A 26 -23.16 13.33 -34.25
CA VAL A 26 -21.87 14.05 -34.30
C VAL A 26 -21.19 14.04 -32.93
N ASN A 27 -21.94 14.35 -31.87
CA ASN A 27 -21.45 14.41 -30.49
C ASN A 27 -21.55 13.07 -29.73
N ALA A 28 -21.94 11.99 -30.41
CA ALA A 28 -22.14 10.70 -29.76
C ALA A 28 -20.83 10.20 -29.13
N PRO A 29 -20.88 9.71 -27.87
CA PRO A 29 -19.70 9.25 -27.16
C PRO A 29 -19.32 7.79 -27.51
N LEU A 30 -19.99 7.22 -28.53
CA LEU A 30 -19.75 5.87 -29.08
C LEU A 30 -19.14 6.01 -30.48
N ALA A 31 -18.43 4.97 -30.92
CA ALA A 31 -17.94 4.89 -32.29
C ALA A 31 -19.09 4.65 -33.27
N VAL A 32 -19.47 5.69 -34.00
CA VAL A 32 -20.55 5.65 -35.01
C VAL A 32 -20.01 5.69 -36.44
N GLU A 33 -18.72 5.98 -36.61
CA GLU A 33 -18.04 6.19 -37.90
C GLU A 33 -18.15 4.96 -38.80
N ASP A 34 -17.93 3.77 -38.24
CA ASP A 34 -18.00 2.50 -38.98
C ASP A 34 -19.42 2.22 -39.49
N ALA A 35 -20.44 2.52 -38.68
CA ALA A 35 -21.84 2.38 -39.07
C ALA A 35 -22.26 3.41 -40.13
N LEU A 36 -21.73 4.63 -40.06
CA LEU A 36 -21.95 5.67 -41.07
C LEU A 36 -21.33 5.25 -42.42
N VAL A 37 -20.10 4.73 -42.42
CA VAL A 37 -19.42 4.25 -43.64
C VAL A 37 -20.22 3.15 -44.34
N ALA A 38 -20.88 2.26 -43.59
CA ALA A 38 -21.72 1.21 -44.18
C ALA A 38 -22.89 1.74 -45.02
N LEU A 39 -23.31 3.00 -44.78
CA LEU A 39 -24.41 3.67 -45.47
C LEU A 39 -23.94 4.59 -46.61
N PHE A 40 -22.64 4.60 -46.95
CA PHE A 40 -22.11 5.43 -48.03
C PHE A 40 -22.58 5.00 -49.43
N ASP A 41 -23.01 3.75 -49.63
CA ASP A 41 -23.60 3.25 -50.89
C ASP A 41 -25.11 3.02 -50.80
N HIS A 42 -25.80 3.72 -49.89
CA HIS A 42 -27.24 3.58 -49.74
C HIS A 42 -27.98 4.10 -50.98
N SER A 43 -29.07 3.42 -51.38
CA SER A 43 -29.85 3.76 -52.59
C SER A 43 -30.60 5.08 -52.50
N ASP A 44 -31.04 5.46 -51.29
CA ASP A 44 -31.63 6.77 -51.00
C ASP A 44 -30.55 7.87 -50.91
N HIS A 45 -30.56 8.79 -51.88
CA HIS A 45 -29.61 9.91 -51.98
C HIS A 45 -29.75 10.94 -50.84
N THR A 46 -30.94 11.11 -50.26
CA THR A 46 -31.17 12.02 -49.13
C THR A 46 -30.53 11.47 -47.86
N LEU A 47 -30.66 10.16 -47.62
CA LEU A 47 -29.98 9.49 -46.52
C LEU A 47 -28.46 9.49 -46.72
N GLN A 48 -28.01 9.12 -47.92
CA GLN A 48 -26.58 9.11 -48.29
C GLN A 48 -25.94 10.49 -48.03
N ARG A 49 -26.61 11.57 -48.43
CA ARG A 49 -26.17 12.95 -48.18
C ARG A 49 -26.03 13.24 -46.68
N ARG A 50 -27.07 12.97 -45.88
CA ARG A 50 -27.06 13.26 -44.43
C ARG A 50 -25.98 12.46 -43.69
N VAL A 51 -25.75 11.21 -44.10
CA VAL A 51 -24.72 10.33 -43.54
C VAL A 51 -23.32 10.87 -43.82
N VAL A 52 -23.00 11.20 -45.07
CA VAL A 52 -21.67 11.72 -45.46
C VAL A 52 -21.43 13.08 -44.81
N GLU A 53 -22.45 13.95 -44.74
CA GLU A 53 -22.35 15.24 -44.05
C GLU A 53 -22.06 15.07 -42.57
N THR A 54 -22.78 14.17 -41.90
CA THR A 54 -22.58 13.87 -40.47
C THR A 54 -21.19 13.29 -40.20
N TYR A 55 -20.70 12.43 -41.08
CA TYR A 55 -19.36 11.88 -41.01
C TYR A 55 -18.27 12.96 -41.13
N VAL A 56 -18.38 13.86 -42.11
CA VAL A 56 -17.45 15.00 -42.28
C VAL A 56 -17.51 15.94 -41.08
N ARG A 57 -18.72 16.29 -40.62
CA ARG A 57 -18.91 17.13 -39.42
C ARG A 57 -18.25 16.53 -38.19
N ARG A 58 -18.38 15.22 -37.99
CA ARG A 58 -17.77 14.52 -36.86
C ARG A 58 -16.24 14.52 -36.90
N LEU A 59 -15.62 14.37 -38.07
CA LEU A 59 -14.16 14.35 -38.21
C LEU A 59 -13.51 15.74 -38.06
N TYR A 60 -14.15 16.78 -38.59
CA TYR A 60 -13.57 18.12 -38.67
C TYR A 60 -14.08 19.10 -37.61
N GLN A 61 -15.01 18.72 -36.73
CA GLN A 61 -15.44 19.57 -35.61
C GLN A 61 -14.27 19.79 -34.62
N PRO A 62 -14.03 21.04 -34.14
CA PRO A 62 -14.84 22.25 -34.36
C PRO A 62 -14.39 23.12 -35.57
N TYR A 63 -13.36 22.73 -36.31
CA TYR A 63 -12.72 23.54 -37.36
C TYR A 63 -13.39 23.48 -38.73
N LEU A 64 -14.45 22.69 -38.89
CA LEU A 64 -15.26 22.69 -40.11
C LEU A 64 -15.96 24.06 -40.27
N VAL A 65 -15.79 24.69 -41.43
CA VAL A 65 -16.52 25.93 -41.74
C VAL A 65 -18.01 25.60 -41.86
N GLN A 66 -18.83 26.23 -41.02
CA GLN A 66 -20.26 25.93 -40.93
C GLN A 66 -20.97 26.14 -42.28
N GLY A 67 -21.69 25.12 -42.75
CA GLY A 67 -22.40 25.14 -44.03
C GLY A 67 -21.54 24.96 -45.29
N SER A 68 -20.24 24.66 -45.16
CA SER A 68 -19.33 24.49 -46.30
C SER A 68 -19.47 23.16 -47.05
N VAL A 69 -20.11 22.15 -46.46
CA VAL A 69 -20.21 20.81 -47.06
C VAL A 69 -21.14 20.82 -48.28
N ARG A 70 -20.58 20.55 -49.45
CA ARG A 70 -21.28 20.42 -50.73
C ARG A 70 -21.16 18.99 -51.26
N MET A 71 -22.13 18.56 -52.05
CA MET A 71 -22.18 17.22 -52.64
C MET A 71 -22.63 17.27 -54.09
N GLN A 72 -21.94 16.50 -54.94
CA GLN A 72 -22.21 16.36 -56.36
C GLN A 72 -22.19 14.88 -56.76
N TRP A 73 -23.26 14.42 -57.41
CA TRP A 73 -23.33 13.07 -57.95
C TRP A 73 -22.70 13.02 -59.34
N HIS A 74 -21.69 12.17 -59.49
CA HIS A 74 -21.02 11.92 -60.75
C HIS A 74 -21.43 10.54 -61.29
N ARG A 75 -21.30 10.30 -62.60
CA ARG A 75 -21.69 9.03 -63.25
C ARG A 75 -21.05 7.78 -62.62
N PHE A 76 -19.92 7.95 -61.95
CA PHE A 76 -19.10 6.85 -61.39
C PHE A 76 -18.98 6.91 -59.86
N GLY A 77 -19.67 7.82 -59.17
CA GLY A 77 -19.56 7.97 -57.71
C GLY A 77 -20.12 9.28 -57.14
N LEU A 78 -20.02 9.48 -55.83
CA LEU A 78 -20.37 10.72 -55.13
C LEU A 78 -19.10 11.51 -54.79
N ILE A 79 -19.13 12.82 -55.04
CA ILE A 79 -18.06 13.76 -54.67
C ILE A 79 -18.62 14.69 -53.59
N ALA A 80 -17.95 14.79 -52.44
CA ALA A 80 -18.24 15.79 -51.42
C ALA A 80 -17.03 16.72 -51.25
N SER A 81 -17.26 18.01 -51.01
CA SER A 81 -16.21 19.01 -50.77
C SER A 81 -16.59 19.94 -49.62
N TRP A 82 -15.62 20.41 -48.86
CA TRP A 82 -15.82 21.30 -47.71
C TRP A 82 -14.57 22.15 -47.42
N GLU A 83 -14.75 23.18 -46.59
CA GLU A 83 -13.65 24.05 -46.11
C GLU A 83 -13.43 23.84 -44.61
N PHE A 84 -12.17 23.88 -44.17
CA PHE A 84 -11.80 23.79 -42.77
C PHE A 84 -10.60 24.70 -42.45
N LEU A 85 -10.47 25.07 -41.18
CA LEU A 85 -9.40 25.93 -40.68
C LEU A 85 -8.22 25.10 -40.15
N ASP A 86 -6.99 25.59 -40.35
CA ASP A 86 -5.80 25.03 -39.73
C ASP A 86 -5.68 25.48 -38.27
N GLU A 87 -5.18 24.60 -37.38
CA GLU A 87 -5.28 24.73 -35.93
C GLU A 87 -4.46 25.89 -35.33
N HIS A 88 -3.57 26.51 -36.11
CA HIS A 88 -2.64 27.53 -35.62
C HIS A 88 -3.17 28.98 -35.66
N VAL A 89 -4.44 29.19 -36.02
CA VAL A 89 -5.03 30.54 -36.06
C VAL A 89 -6.02 30.73 -34.91
N GLU A 90 -5.53 31.40 -33.86
CA GLU A 90 -6.26 32.23 -32.90
C GLU A 90 -7.78 32.01 -32.84
N ARG A 91 -8.27 31.25 -31.84
CA ARG A 91 -9.56 31.56 -31.23
C ARG A 91 -9.41 32.89 -30.48
N LYS A 92 -9.42 34.00 -31.21
CA LYS A 92 -9.42 35.35 -30.63
C LYS A 92 -10.62 35.49 -29.70
N ASN A 93 -10.36 35.95 -28.49
CA ASN A 93 -11.35 36.50 -27.57
C ASN A 93 -12.21 37.52 -28.35
N ARG A 94 -13.45 37.16 -28.71
CA ARG A 94 -14.43 38.15 -29.12
C ARG A 94 -14.91 38.85 -27.85
N SER A 95 -14.18 39.87 -27.42
CA SER A 95 -14.80 41.00 -26.75
C SER A 95 -15.49 41.81 -27.84
N GLU A 96 -16.82 41.84 -27.82
CA GLU A 96 -17.57 42.91 -28.48
C GLU A 96 -17.20 44.20 -27.74
N ASP A 97 -16.17 44.91 -28.19
CA ASP A 97 -16.11 46.37 -28.14
C ASP A 97 -14.83 46.90 -28.80
N GLU A 98 -15.03 47.97 -29.58
CA GLU A 98 -14.09 48.97 -30.11
C GLU A 98 -13.77 48.95 -31.62
N ILE A 99 -14.44 49.90 -32.27
CA ILE A 99 -14.16 50.44 -33.60
C ILE A 99 -12.82 51.19 -33.53
N SER A 100 -11.76 50.65 -34.15
CA SER A 100 -10.59 51.45 -34.51
C SER A 100 -10.16 51.13 -35.95
N ASN A 101 -10.12 52.18 -36.77
CA ASN A 101 -9.70 52.18 -38.16
C ASN A 101 -8.18 52.40 -38.24
N GLU A 102 -7.38 51.33 -38.27
CA GLU A 102 -6.04 51.34 -38.87
C GLU A 102 -5.73 49.96 -39.49
N PRO A 103 -5.09 49.87 -40.67
CA PRO A 103 -4.86 48.61 -41.36
C PRO A 103 -3.64 47.91 -40.74
N SER A 104 -3.85 47.25 -39.60
CA SER A 104 -2.89 46.27 -39.07
C SER A 104 -2.83 45.08 -40.02
N VAL A 105 -1.62 44.75 -40.47
CA VAL A 105 -1.27 43.62 -41.35
C VAL A 105 -2.14 42.39 -41.08
N GLU A 106 -3.11 42.15 -41.96
CA GLU A 106 -3.95 40.95 -41.96
C GLU A 106 -3.06 39.71 -42.12
N ARG A 107 -2.77 39.01 -41.02
CA ARG A 107 -2.37 37.59 -41.11
C ARG A 107 -3.58 36.83 -41.65
N ARG A 108 -3.59 36.62 -42.97
CA ARG A 108 -4.62 35.85 -43.71
C ARG A 108 -4.87 34.50 -43.03
N ASN A 109 -6.13 34.24 -42.64
CA ASN A 109 -6.62 32.91 -42.27
C ASN A 109 -6.39 31.94 -43.44
N GLU A 110 -5.48 30.98 -43.30
CA GLU A 110 -5.27 29.95 -44.32
C GLU A 110 -6.42 28.92 -44.24
N ARG A 111 -7.39 29.04 -45.16
CA ARG A 111 -8.46 28.07 -45.32
C ARG A 111 -7.97 26.90 -46.18
N ASN A 112 -8.01 25.70 -45.63
CA ASN A 112 -7.76 24.46 -46.36
C ASN A 112 -9.09 23.87 -46.84
N TRP A 113 -9.04 23.07 -47.90
CA TRP A 113 -10.21 22.35 -48.39
C TRP A 113 -10.03 20.84 -48.25
N GLY A 114 -11.16 20.16 -48.02
CA GLY A 114 -11.28 18.72 -48.01
C GLY A 114 -12.17 18.25 -49.15
N ALA A 115 -11.82 17.14 -49.79
CA ALA A 115 -12.68 16.47 -50.77
C ALA A 115 -12.79 14.98 -50.44
N MET A 116 -13.98 14.41 -50.58
CA MET A 116 -14.24 12.97 -50.45
C MET A 116 -14.83 12.43 -51.74
N VAL A 117 -14.33 11.27 -52.17
CA VAL A 117 -14.77 10.58 -53.37
C VAL A 117 -15.25 9.18 -53.00
N VAL A 118 -16.53 8.90 -53.19
CA VAL A 118 -17.16 7.60 -52.90
C VAL A 118 -17.40 6.84 -54.20
N LEU A 119 -16.74 5.68 -54.39
CA LEU A 119 -16.73 4.93 -55.65
C LEU A 119 -16.83 3.41 -55.44
N LYS A 120 -17.35 2.72 -56.47
CA LYS A 120 -17.52 1.25 -56.47
C LYS A 120 -16.37 0.44 -57.07
N SER A 121 -15.44 1.11 -57.77
CA SER A 121 -14.31 0.46 -58.43
C SER A 121 -13.13 1.41 -58.57
N LEU A 122 -11.92 0.89 -58.29
CA LEU A 122 -10.66 1.61 -58.46
C LEU A 122 -10.34 1.95 -59.92
N HIS A 123 -10.96 1.27 -60.89
CA HIS A 123 -10.70 1.51 -62.32
C HIS A 123 -11.02 2.94 -62.75
N PHE A 124 -12.00 3.58 -62.10
CA PHE A 124 -12.44 4.94 -62.43
C PHE A 124 -11.78 6.02 -61.56
N LEU A 125 -10.89 5.63 -60.64
CA LEU A 125 -10.32 6.53 -59.63
C LEU A 125 -9.62 7.76 -60.25
N PRO A 126 -8.70 7.64 -61.24
CA PRO A 126 -8.01 8.82 -61.80
C PRO A 126 -8.96 9.86 -62.41
N THR A 127 -10.02 9.39 -63.09
CA THR A 127 -11.03 10.25 -63.72
C THR A 127 -11.85 11.01 -62.67
N VAL A 128 -12.32 10.31 -61.62
CA VAL A 128 -13.14 10.94 -60.58
C VAL A 128 -12.30 11.84 -59.66
N MET A 129 -11.03 11.48 -59.40
CA MET A 129 -10.09 12.36 -58.68
C MET A 129 -9.89 13.69 -59.40
N THR A 130 -9.73 13.67 -60.72
CA THR A 130 -9.59 14.90 -61.52
C THR A 130 -10.84 15.76 -61.43
N ALA A 131 -12.04 15.15 -61.43
CA ALA A 131 -13.30 15.86 -61.22
C ALA A 131 -13.42 16.45 -59.81
N ALA A 132 -13.04 15.70 -58.77
CA ALA A 132 -13.04 16.15 -57.38
C ALA A 132 -12.06 17.32 -57.15
N LEU A 133 -10.87 17.26 -57.75
CA LEU A 133 -9.91 18.36 -57.73
C LEU A 133 -10.47 19.61 -58.39
N ARG A 134 -11.13 19.48 -59.54
CA ARG A 134 -11.79 20.62 -60.22
C ARG A 134 -12.88 21.24 -59.36
N GLU A 135 -13.73 20.43 -58.73
CA GLU A 135 -14.81 20.92 -57.86
C GLU A 135 -14.28 21.63 -56.60
N ALA A 136 -13.25 21.06 -55.97
CA ALA A 136 -12.63 21.65 -54.78
C ALA A 136 -11.87 22.95 -55.10
N THR A 137 -11.24 23.04 -56.27
CA THR A 137 -10.45 24.22 -56.69
C THR A 137 -11.27 25.31 -57.38
N HIS A 138 -12.42 24.99 -58.01
CA HIS A 138 -13.26 25.96 -58.71
C HIS A 138 -13.78 27.09 -57.80
N ASN A 139 -13.94 26.82 -56.49
CA ASN A 139 -14.46 27.80 -55.54
C ASN A 139 -13.38 28.77 -55.00
N LEU A 140 -12.09 28.48 -55.17
CA LEU A 140 -11.00 29.39 -54.79
C LEU A 140 -10.72 30.47 -55.86
N GLN A 141 -11.16 30.25 -57.10
CA GLN A 141 -10.96 31.18 -58.22
C GLN A 141 -12.05 32.25 -58.36
N ALA A 142 -13.11 32.21 -57.53
CA ALA A 142 -14.22 33.15 -57.63
C ALA A 142 -13.97 34.52 -56.97
N GLU A 143 -12.89 34.71 -56.21
CA GLU A 143 -12.59 35.99 -55.54
C GLU A 143 -11.09 36.36 -55.55
N ILE A 144 -10.51 36.71 -56.72
CA ILE A 144 -9.33 37.60 -56.78
C ILE A 144 -9.35 38.41 -58.11
N PRO A 145 -9.48 39.75 -58.08
CA PRO A 145 -8.89 40.63 -59.09
C PRO A 145 -7.38 40.76 -58.81
N ASP A 146 -6.57 40.59 -59.85
CA ASP A 146 -5.10 40.73 -59.89
C ASP A 146 -4.23 39.55 -59.38
N GLY A 147 -3.84 38.70 -60.33
CA GLY A 147 -2.45 38.61 -60.78
C GLY A 147 -1.33 38.17 -59.83
N SER A 148 -1.60 37.65 -58.64
CA SER A 148 -0.56 37.09 -57.75
C SER A 148 -0.74 35.58 -57.53
N THR A 149 0.28 34.82 -57.91
CA THR A 149 0.39 33.37 -57.68
C THR A 149 0.54 33.12 -56.18
N ARG A 150 -0.46 32.51 -55.53
CA ARG A 150 -0.34 32.03 -54.14
C ARG A 150 0.78 30.98 -54.04
N PRO A 151 1.59 30.96 -52.96
CA PRO A 151 2.36 29.75 -52.62
C PRO A 151 1.36 28.60 -52.43
N ALA A 152 1.68 27.41 -52.94
CA ALA A 152 0.83 26.24 -52.75
C ALA A 152 0.73 25.94 -51.24
N THR A 153 -0.44 26.16 -50.63
CA THR A 153 -0.72 25.77 -49.26
C THR A 153 -0.66 24.25 -49.17
N SER A 154 0.35 23.72 -48.47
CA SER A 154 0.52 22.29 -48.25
C SER A 154 -0.34 21.85 -47.05
N GLY A 155 -1.65 21.71 -47.26
CA GLY A 155 -2.60 21.42 -46.18
C GLY A 155 -3.92 20.79 -46.60
N ASN A 156 -4.18 20.64 -47.91
CA ASN A 156 -5.45 20.10 -48.40
C ASN A 156 -5.53 18.58 -48.20
N MET A 157 -6.74 18.05 -47.99
CA MET A 157 -6.96 16.62 -47.72
C MET A 157 -7.91 15.99 -48.74
N MET A 158 -7.58 14.80 -49.22
CA MET A 158 -8.42 13.99 -50.10
C MET A 158 -8.81 12.69 -49.39
N HIS A 159 -10.09 12.33 -49.39
CA HIS A 159 -10.63 11.09 -48.84
C HIS A 159 -11.18 10.22 -49.97
N ILE A 160 -10.79 8.95 -50.06
CA ILE A 160 -11.24 8.01 -51.08
C ILE A 160 -11.98 6.88 -50.38
N ALA A 161 -13.30 6.82 -50.51
CA ALA A 161 -14.12 5.74 -49.98
C ALA A 161 -14.48 4.74 -51.08
N LEU A 162 -13.98 3.51 -50.96
CA LEU A 162 -14.31 2.39 -51.81
C LEU A 162 -15.45 1.59 -51.18
N VAL A 163 -16.61 1.62 -51.83
CA VAL A 163 -17.87 1.05 -51.35
C VAL A 163 -18.40 -0.01 -52.31
N GLY A 164 -19.18 -0.98 -51.81
CA GLY A 164 -19.78 -2.03 -52.63
C GLY A 164 -19.17 -3.42 -52.40
N ILE A 165 -20.04 -4.36 -52.03
CA ILE A 165 -19.72 -5.72 -51.55
C ILE A 165 -19.46 -6.69 -52.73
N ASN A 166 -20.02 -6.42 -53.92
CA ASN A 166 -20.12 -7.38 -55.03
C ASN A 166 -19.23 -7.09 -56.24
N ASN A 167 -17.96 -6.72 -56.06
CA ASN A 167 -17.03 -6.58 -57.18
C ASN A 167 -15.79 -7.48 -57.00
N PRO A 168 -15.89 -8.80 -57.32
CA PRO A 168 -14.74 -9.68 -57.29
C PRO A 168 -13.76 -9.26 -58.38
N MET A 169 -12.60 -8.75 -57.97
CA MET A 169 -11.47 -8.51 -58.88
C MET A 169 -10.50 -9.69 -58.97
N SER A 170 -10.73 -10.76 -58.21
CA SER A 170 -9.88 -11.96 -58.20
C SER A 170 -10.61 -13.14 -58.86
N LEU A 171 -9.89 -13.88 -59.71
CA LEU A 171 -10.30 -15.17 -60.27
C LEU A 171 -10.22 -16.31 -59.22
N LEU A 172 -9.72 -16.03 -58.01
CA LEU A 172 -9.59 -16.98 -56.91
C LEU A 172 -10.74 -16.77 -55.90
N GLN A 173 -11.78 -17.59 -56.01
CA GLN A 173 -12.91 -17.63 -55.07
C GLN A 173 -12.52 -18.06 -53.63
N ASP A 174 -11.28 -18.50 -53.41
CA ASP A 174 -10.77 -19.01 -52.11
C ASP A 174 -9.96 -18.00 -51.28
N SER A 175 -9.81 -16.73 -51.72
CA SER A 175 -9.12 -15.70 -50.93
C SER A 175 -10.06 -15.02 -49.94
N GLY A 176 -9.66 -14.91 -48.67
CA GLY A 176 -10.46 -14.28 -47.62
C GLY A 176 -10.64 -12.76 -47.84
N ASP A 177 -11.70 -12.18 -47.26
CA ASP A 177 -12.02 -10.73 -47.31
C ASP A 177 -10.81 -9.82 -46.95
N GLU A 178 -9.95 -10.25 -46.02
CA GLU A 178 -8.73 -9.49 -45.67
C GLU A 178 -7.72 -9.41 -46.82
N ASP A 179 -7.50 -10.51 -47.55
CA ASP A 179 -6.58 -10.56 -48.67
C ASP A 179 -7.09 -9.68 -49.82
N GLN A 180 -8.41 -9.69 -50.05
CA GLN A 180 -9.05 -8.85 -51.05
C GLN A 180 -8.99 -7.36 -50.69
N ALA A 181 -9.23 -7.00 -49.43
CA ALA A 181 -9.10 -5.62 -48.96
C ALA A 181 -7.64 -5.13 -49.05
N GLN A 182 -6.66 -5.96 -48.66
CA GLN A 182 -5.24 -5.63 -48.76
C GLN A 182 -4.77 -5.50 -50.22
N GLU A 183 -5.30 -6.31 -51.13
CA GLU A 183 -5.04 -6.18 -52.58
C GLU A 183 -5.57 -4.84 -53.13
N ARG A 184 -6.76 -4.41 -52.69
CA ARG A 184 -7.33 -3.09 -53.05
C ARG A 184 -6.43 -1.95 -52.54
N VAL A 185 -5.92 -2.03 -51.31
CA VAL A 185 -4.94 -1.06 -50.77
C VAL A 185 -3.66 -1.04 -51.60
N SER A 186 -3.11 -2.21 -51.94
CA SER A 186 -1.89 -2.33 -52.75
C SER A 186 -2.05 -1.72 -54.14
N LYS A 187 -3.20 -1.97 -54.80
CA LYS A 187 -3.54 -1.35 -56.09
C LYS A 187 -3.66 0.17 -55.97
N LEU A 188 -4.33 0.68 -54.94
CA LEU A 188 -4.43 2.13 -54.69
C LEU A 188 -3.07 2.77 -54.41
N ALA A 189 -2.23 2.13 -53.59
CA ALA A 189 -0.86 2.57 -53.33
C ALA A 189 -0.01 2.62 -54.61
N LYS A 190 -0.25 1.70 -55.56
CA LYS A 190 0.40 1.73 -56.88
C LYS A 190 -0.07 2.94 -57.70
N ILE A 191 -1.38 3.22 -57.76
CA ILE A 191 -1.94 4.37 -58.47
C ILE A 191 -1.40 5.69 -57.88
N LEU A 192 -1.33 5.81 -56.55
CA LEU A 192 -0.77 6.98 -55.87
C LEU A 192 0.75 7.17 -56.04
N LYS A 193 1.45 6.18 -56.61
CA LYS A 193 2.87 6.28 -57.01
C LYS A 193 3.04 6.65 -58.49
N GLU A 194 1.97 6.63 -59.27
CA GLU A 194 2.04 7.04 -60.68
C GLU A 194 2.28 8.55 -60.77
N LYS A 195 3.19 8.94 -61.66
CA LYS A 195 3.71 10.30 -61.76
C LYS A 195 2.63 11.33 -62.11
N GLU A 196 1.68 10.96 -62.97
CA GLU A 196 0.58 11.85 -63.39
C GLU A 196 -0.38 12.16 -62.23
N VAL A 197 -0.78 11.14 -61.47
CA VAL A 197 -1.67 11.30 -60.31
C VAL A 197 -0.97 12.03 -59.17
N SER A 198 0.29 11.65 -58.88
CA SER A 198 1.10 12.26 -57.83
C SER A 198 1.36 13.76 -58.08
N SER A 199 1.68 14.13 -59.32
CA SER A 199 1.90 15.53 -59.71
C SER A 199 0.61 16.34 -59.70
N SER A 200 -0.52 15.78 -60.15
CA SER A 200 -1.83 16.45 -60.10
C SER A 200 -2.28 16.75 -58.66
N LEU A 201 -2.11 15.80 -57.74
CA LEU A 201 -2.45 15.98 -56.33
C LEU A 201 -1.52 16.99 -55.62
N SER A 202 -0.20 16.87 -55.82
CA SER A 202 0.77 17.79 -55.21
C SER A 202 0.64 19.22 -55.74
N ASN A 203 0.37 19.41 -57.04
CA ASN A 203 0.08 20.72 -57.63
C ASN A 203 -1.20 21.35 -57.06
N ALA A 204 -2.17 20.54 -56.63
CA ALA A 204 -3.37 21.00 -55.95
C ALA A 204 -3.18 21.24 -54.44
N GLY A 205 -1.94 21.10 -53.92
CA GLY A 205 -1.63 21.30 -52.51
C GLY A 205 -2.19 20.21 -51.58
N VAL A 206 -2.54 19.04 -52.13
CA VAL A 206 -2.99 17.90 -51.30
C VAL A 206 -1.78 17.36 -50.52
N GLY A 207 -1.84 17.41 -49.20
CA GLY A 207 -0.79 16.87 -48.34
C GLY A 207 -1.02 15.40 -47.98
N VAL A 208 -2.29 15.02 -47.84
CA VAL A 208 -2.71 13.70 -47.34
C VAL A 208 -3.86 13.13 -48.17
N VAL A 209 -3.76 11.84 -48.48
CA VAL A 209 -4.83 11.04 -49.09
C VAL A 209 -5.26 9.94 -48.12
N SER A 210 -6.47 10.03 -47.56
CA SER A 210 -7.11 8.96 -46.78
C SER A 210 -7.84 7.99 -47.70
N CYS A 211 -7.78 6.70 -47.39
CA CYS A 211 -8.51 5.65 -48.10
C CYS A 211 -9.33 4.83 -47.10
N ILE A 212 -10.64 4.74 -47.36
CA ILE A 212 -11.63 3.98 -46.59
C ILE A 212 -12.11 2.83 -47.47
N ILE A 213 -11.98 1.59 -47.00
CA ILE A 213 -12.39 0.39 -47.72
C ILE A 213 -13.46 -0.32 -46.92
N GLN A 214 -14.68 -0.38 -47.46
CA GLN A 214 -15.76 -1.16 -46.89
C GLN A 214 -15.46 -2.66 -47.01
N ARG A 215 -15.73 -3.41 -45.94
CA ARG A 215 -15.55 -4.88 -45.84
C ARG A 215 -16.91 -5.59 -45.75
N ASP A 216 -16.90 -6.92 -45.90
CA ASP A 216 -18.11 -7.77 -45.91
C ASP A 216 -18.88 -7.77 -44.56
N GLU A 217 -20.16 -8.18 -44.62
CA GLU A 217 -21.19 -7.96 -43.58
C GLU A 217 -20.72 -8.28 -42.14
N GLY A 218 -20.64 -7.21 -41.32
CA GLY A 218 -20.34 -7.27 -39.88
C GLY A 218 -18.92 -6.85 -39.49
N ARG A 219 -18.02 -6.61 -40.45
CA ARG A 219 -16.65 -6.13 -40.18
C ARG A 219 -16.51 -4.62 -40.41
N GLY A 220 -15.77 -3.95 -39.52
CA GLY A 220 -15.48 -2.52 -39.65
C GLY A 220 -14.59 -2.23 -40.88
N PRO A 221 -14.68 -1.02 -41.47
CA PRO A 221 -13.90 -0.63 -42.65
C PRO A 221 -12.39 -0.56 -42.37
N MET A 222 -11.61 -0.82 -43.42
CA MET A 222 -10.16 -0.64 -43.43
C MET A 222 -9.81 0.81 -43.76
N ARG A 223 -8.85 1.41 -43.03
CA ARG A 223 -8.41 2.79 -43.31
C ARG A 223 -6.90 2.87 -43.45
N HIS A 224 -6.44 3.51 -44.52
CA HIS A 224 -5.03 3.74 -44.79
C HIS A 224 -4.83 5.19 -45.24
N SER A 225 -3.78 5.83 -44.75
CA SER A 225 -3.47 7.22 -45.07
C SER A 225 -2.12 7.32 -45.73
N PHE A 226 -2.03 8.09 -46.82
CA PHE A 226 -0.82 8.30 -47.59
C PHE A 226 -0.42 9.77 -47.58
N HIS A 227 0.85 10.07 -47.27
CA HIS A 227 1.38 11.43 -47.20
C HIS A 227 2.34 11.70 -48.34
N TRP A 228 2.37 12.95 -48.79
CA TRP A 228 3.35 13.40 -49.76
C TRP A 228 4.78 13.31 -49.22
N SER A 229 5.64 12.54 -49.89
CA SER A 229 7.07 12.47 -49.57
C SER A 229 7.86 13.38 -50.51
N ALA A 230 8.32 14.53 -50.02
CA ALA A 230 9.12 15.47 -50.81
C ALA A 230 10.44 14.84 -51.31
N ALA A 231 11.02 13.89 -50.55
CA ALA A 231 12.24 13.19 -50.92
C ALA A 231 12.05 12.19 -52.07
N LYS A 232 10.87 11.56 -52.16
CA LYS A 232 10.60 10.47 -53.12
C LYS A 232 9.66 10.86 -54.25
N LEU A 233 9.02 12.03 -54.15
CA LEU A 233 8.07 12.61 -55.14
C LEU A 233 6.82 11.74 -55.41
N TYR A 234 6.37 10.99 -54.40
CA TYR A 234 5.10 10.24 -54.42
C TYR A 234 4.52 10.12 -53.01
N TYR A 235 3.28 9.60 -52.92
CA TYR A 235 2.59 9.40 -51.65
C TYR A 235 2.98 8.08 -50.98
N GLU A 236 3.40 8.14 -49.71
CA GLU A 236 3.77 6.97 -48.90
C GLU A 236 2.77 6.71 -47.78
N GLU A 237 2.47 5.43 -47.53
CA GLU A 237 1.62 5.05 -46.40
C GLU A 237 2.27 5.47 -45.09
N GLN A 238 1.49 6.10 -44.21
CA GLN A 238 1.94 6.47 -42.87
C GLN A 238 1.42 5.45 -41.83
N PRO A 239 2.28 4.59 -41.25
CA PRO A 239 1.85 3.52 -40.35
C PRO A 239 1.11 4.00 -39.10
N LEU A 240 1.43 5.21 -38.60
CA LEU A 240 0.78 5.84 -37.44
C LEU A 240 -0.73 6.11 -37.66
N LEU A 241 -1.16 6.27 -38.90
CA LEU A 241 -2.55 6.57 -39.25
C LEU A 241 -3.31 5.35 -39.77
N ARG A 242 -2.79 4.14 -39.56
CA ARG A 242 -3.51 2.92 -39.95
C ARG A 242 -4.78 2.78 -39.10
N HIS A 243 -5.92 2.56 -39.75
CA HIS A 243 -7.26 2.52 -39.13
C HIS A 243 -7.70 3.83 -38.44
N LEU A 244 -7.05 4.96 -38.72
CA LEU A 244 -7.39 6.29 -38.18
C LEU A 244 -7.57 7.29 -39.33
N GLU A 245 -8.54 8.19 -39.22
CA GLU A 245 -8.72 9.28 -40.19
C GLU A 245 -7.71 10.41 -39.95
N PRO A 246 -7.03 10.95 -40.98
CA PRO A 246 -6.00 11.97 -40.83
C PRO A 246 -6.35 13.20 -39.99
N PRO A 247 -7.56 13.79 -40.08
CA PRO A 247 -7.91 14.96 -39.27
C PRO A 247 -7.79 14.70 -37.76
N LEU A 248 -7.97 13.44 -37.34
CA LEU A 248 -7.93 13.07 -35.92
C LEU A 248 -6.51 12.97 -35.36
N SER A 249 -5.50 12.83 -36.23
CA SER A 249 -4.10 12.68 -35.83
C SER A 249 -3.55 13.88 -35.06
N ILE A 250 -4.07 15.06 -35.38
CA ILE A 250 -3.74 16.34 -34.75
C ILE A 250 -4.24 16.32 -33.30
N TYR A 251 -5.53 16.03 -33.10
CA TYR A 251 -6.13 15.94 -31.77
C TYR A 251 -5.49 14.88 -30.86
N LEU A 252 -5.07 13.77 -31.45
CA LEU A 252 -4.42 12.66 -30.75
C LEU A 252 -2.92 12.90 -30.52
N GLU A 253 -2.38 14.01 -31.03
CA GLU A 253 -0.98 14.44 -30.90
C GLU A 253 0.02 13.36 -31.34
N LEU A 254 -0.29 12.66 -32.43
CA LEU A 254 0.54 11.56 -32.93
C LEU A 254 1.93 12.01 -33.37
N ASP A 255 2.09 13.30 -33.63
CA ASP A 255 3.38 13.92 -33.94
C ASP A 255 4.41 13.74 -32.83
N LYS A 256 3.97 13.65 -31.57
CA LYS A 256 4.84 13.38 -30.42
C LYS A 256 5.46 11.97 -30.44
N LEU A 257 4.96 11.09 -31.30
CA LEU A 257 5.41 9.69 -31.44
C LEU A 257 6.26 9.45 -32.69
N LYS A 258 6.46 10.45 -33.57
CA LYS A 258 7.06 10.26 -34.91
C LYS A 258 8.47 9.64 -34.91
N ASP A 259 9.28 9.89 -33.88
CA ASP A 259 10.70 9.49 -33.82
C ASP A 259 10.93 8.10 -33.23
N TYR A 260 9.86 7.45 -32.75
CA TYR A 260 9.95 6.04 -32.38
C TYR A 260 10.05 5.18 -33.64
N GLU A 261 11.11 4.37 -33.72
CA GLU A 261 11.25 3.37 -34.78
C GLU A 261 10.31 2.18 -34.54
N ASN A 262 9.75 1.60 -35.61
CA ASN A 262 8.96 0.35 -35.57
C ASN A 262 7.69 0.39 -34.70
N ILE A 263 6.97 1.52 -34.68
CA ILE A 263 5.68 1.66 -33.98
C ILE A 263 4.66 0.66 -34.54
N ARG A 264 4.01 -0.09 -33.63
CA ARG A 264 2.96 -1.05 -33.98
C ARG A 264 1.60 -0.55 -33.53
N TYR A 265 0.71 -0.30 -34.48
CA TYR A 265 -0.71 -0.06 -34.21
C TYR A 265 -1.43 -1.38 -33.83
N THR A 266 -2.27 -1.33 -32.81
CA THR A 266 -3.16 -2.42 -32.39
C THR A 266 -4.61 -1.92 -32.39
N PRO A 267 -5.54 -2.56 -33.11
CA PRO A 267 -6.94 -2.13 -33.10
C PRO A 267 -7.61 -2.44 -31.75
N SER A 268 -8.42 -1.51 -31.25
CA SER A 268 -9.22 -1.67 -30.04
C SER A 268 -10.65 -2.17 -30.34
N ARG A 269 -11.31 -2.81 -29.36
CA ARG A 269 -12.76 -3.07 -29.44
C ARG A 269 -13.57 -1.78 -29.32
N ASP A 270 -13.17 -0.89 -28.42
CA ASP A 270 -13.64 0.49 -28.44
C ASP A 270 -12.87 1.25 -29.51
N ARG A 271 -13.50 1.44 -30.68
CA ARG A 271 -12.89 2.09 -31.84
C ARG A 271 -12.52 3.56 -31.59
N GLN A 272 -12.88 4.16 -30.45
CA GLN A 272 -12.40 5.48 -30.03
C GLN A 272 -11.00 5.44 -29.40
N TRP A 273 -10.50 4.27 -28.99
CA TRP A 273 -9.14 4.10 -28.46
C TRP A 273 -8.17 3.60 -29.53
N HIS A 274 -7.03 4.29 -29.65
CA HIS A 274 -5.95 3.94 -30.58
C HIS A 274 -4.70 3.55 -29.78
N LEU A 275 -4.24 2.31 -29.96
CA LEU A 275 -3.13 1.73 -29.20
C LEU A 275 -1.86 1.67 -30.07
N TYR A 276 -0.81 2.33 -29.61
CA TYR A 276 0.51 2.36 -30.26
C TYR A 276 1.56 1.74 -29.35
N THR A 277 2.15 0.63 -29.79
CA THR A 277 3.22 -0.04 -29.04
C THR A 277 4.58 0.29 -29.62
N VAL A 278 5.52 0.67 -28.76
CA VAL A 278 6.91 0.97 -29.13
C VAL A 278 7.89 0.24 -28.22
N LYS A 279 9.11 0.00 -28.72
CA LYS A 279 10.22 -0.52 -27.92
C LYS A 279 11.23 0.59 -27.71
N ASP A 280 11.42 0.99 -26.47
CA ASP A 280 12.41 2.00 -26.09
C ASP A 280 13.84 1.45 -26.31
N LYS A 281 14.81 2.33 -26.55
CA LYS A 281 16.25 2.00 -26.65
C LYS A 281 17.02 2.90 -25.66
N PRO A 282 18.04 2.41 -24.92
CA PRO A 282 18.81 1.18 -25.14
C PRO A 282 18.30 -0.09 -24.44
N LEU A 283 17.48 0.03 -23.40
CA LEU A 283 16.84 -1.12 -22.74
C LEU A 283 15.54 -1.47 -23.46
N PRO A 284 15.24 -2.76 -23.75
CA PRO A 284 14.06 -3.16 -24.52
C PRO A 284 12.78 -3.07 -23.68
N ILE A 285 12.41 -1.86 -23.26
CA ILE A 285 11.17 -1.58 -22.52
C ILE A 285 10.05 -1.41 -23.53
N GLN A 286 9.00 -2.23 -23.40
CA GLN A 286 7.83 -2.13 -24.26
C GLN A 286 6.84 -1.10 -23.70
N ARG A 287 6.72 0.05 -24.36
CA ARG A 287 5.79 1.12 -23.98
C ARG A 287 4.54 1.06 -24.86
N MET A 288 3.39 1.36 -24.28
CA MET A 288 2.13 1.49 -24.99
C MET A 288 1.56 2.89 -24.78
N PHE A 289 1.26 3.57 -25.87
CA PHE A 289 0.56 4.85 -25.88
C PHE A 289 -0.87 4.62 -26.34
N LEU A 290 -1.82 4.89 -25.47
CA LEU A 290 -3.24 4.87 -25.77
C LEU A 290 -3.70 6.31 -25.98
N ARG A 291 -4.35 6.60 -27.11
CA ARG A 291 -4.86 7.93 -27.45
C ARG A 291 -6.36 7.86 -27.73
N THR A 292 -7.15 8.80 -27.21
CA THR A 292 -8.59 8.89 -27.50
C THR A 292 -9.13 10.32 -27.52
N LEU A 293 -10.30 10.46 -28.13
CA LEU A 293 -11.12 11.67 -28.12
C LEU A 293 -12.35 11.44 -27.24
N VAL A 294 -12.52 12.25 -26.21
CA VAL A 294 -13.66 12.16 -25.30
C VAL A 294 -14.76 13.08 -25.81
N ARG A 295 -15.76 12.50 -26.49
CA ARG A 295 -16.98 13.20 -26.90
C ARG A 295 -18.01 13.16 -25.78
N GLN A 296 -18.59 14.31 -25.45
CA GLN A 296 -19.58 14.44 -24.38
C GLN A 296 -20.95 14.80 -24.96
N PRO A 297 -22.05 14.20 -24.45
CA PRO A 297 -23.39 14.55 -24.89
C PRO A 297 -23.77 15.98 -24.47
N LEU A 298 -24.72 16.57 -25.20
CA LEU A 298 -25.25 17.92 -24.95
C LEU A 298 -26.18 17.97 -23.72
N SER A 299 -26.80 16.86 -23.33
CA SER A 299 -27.70 16.74 -22.18
C SER A 299 -27.28 15.63 -21.21
N ASN A 300 -27.42 15.86 -19.90
CA ASN A 300 -27.12 14.89 -18.85
C ASN A 300 -28.03 13.64 -18.85
N GLU A 301 -29.19 13.71 -19.52
CA GLU A 301 -30.22 12.64 -19.51
C GLU A 301 -29.83 11.37 -20.29
N GLY A 302 -28.75 11.41 -21.08
CA GLY A 302 -28.35 10.31 -21.98
C GLY A 302 -27.21 9.40 -21.48
N LEU A 303 -26.66 9.64 -20.28
CA LEU A 303 -25.63 8.78 -19.68
C LEU A 303 -26.29 7.58 -18.98
N THR A 304 -26.90 6.67 -19.75
CA THR A 304 -27.33 5.37 -19.21
C THR A 304 -26.09 4.55 -18.81
N VAL A 305 -26.00 4.29 -17.51
CA VAL A 305 -24.96 3.48 -16.86
C VAL A 305 -24.96 2.07 -17.49
N TYR A 306 -23.78 1.59 -17.91
CA TYR A 306 -23.58 0.20 -18.32
C TYR A 306 -24.06 -0.74 -17.19
N GLN A 307 -25.01 -1.62 -17.50
CA GLN A 307 -25.59 -2.61 -16.57
C GLN A 307 -24.62 -3.79 -16.28
N GLY A 308 -23.42 -3.49 -15.79
CA GLY A 308 -22.41 -4.49 -15.41
C GLY A 308 -21.74 -4.23 -14.06
N LEU A 309 -22.15 -3.20 -13.32
CA LEU A 309 -21.57 -2.82 -12.03
C LEU A 309 -22.40 -3.39 -10.88
N ASP A 310 -21.69 -3.94 -9.89
CA ASP A 310 -22.23 -4.48 -8.64
C ASP A 310 -22.99 -3.38 -7.88
N HIS A 311 -24.10 -3.73 -7.21
CA HIS A 311 -25.06 -2.75 -6.67
C HIS A 311 -24.51 -1.82 -5.56
N GLY A 312 -23.28 -2.03 -5.08
CA GLY A 312 -22.62 -1.19 -4.08
C GLY A 312 -21.85 0.04 -4.62
N GLU A 313 -21.46 0.05 -5.90
CA GLU A 313 -20.59 1.12 -6.46
C GLU A 313 -21.36 2.30 -7.08
N THR A 314 -22.68 2.20 -7.23
CA THR A 314 -23.52 3.20 -7.90
C THR A 314 -23.71 4.50 -7.10
N HIS A 315 -23.50 4.49 -5.78
CA HIS A 315 -23.62 5.68 -4.93
C HIS A 315 -22.40 6.62 -4.97
N SER A 316 -21.18 6.13 -5.29
CA SER A 316 -19.98 6.99 -5.33
C SER A 316 -19.85 7.81 -6.63
N LEU A 317 -20.36 7.27 -7.75
CA LEU A 317 -20.27 7.89 -9.08
C LEU A 317 -21.06 9.21 -9.20
N TRP A 318 -22.10 9.42 -8.39
CA TRP A 318 -22.91 10.66 -8.39
C TRP A 318 -22.24 11.82 -7.62
N ALA A 319 -21.17 11.56 -6.88
CA ALA A 319 -20.38 12.60 -6.20
C ALA A 319 -19.39 13.31 -7.15
N LEU A 320 -19.09 12.72 -8.32
CA LEU A 320 -18.14 13.25 -9.29
C LEU A 320 -18.75 14.31 -10.20
N SER A 321 -17.93 15.25 -10.67
CA SER A 321 -18.33 16.25 -11.67
C SER A 321 -18.68 15.63 -13.02
N PHE A 322 -19.30 16.41 -13.92
CA PHE A 322 -19.66 15.92 -15.26
C PHE A 322 -18.42 15.52 -16.07
N THR A 323 -17.38 16.35 -16.01
CA THR A 323 -16.10 16.10 -16.69
C THR A 323 -15.39 14.87 -16.10
N ALA A 324 -15.32 14.76 -14.77
CA ALA A 324 -14.67 13.62 -14.11
C ALA A 324 -15.33 12.28 -14.48
N ARG A 325 -16.67 12.22 -14.52
CA ARG A 325 -17.41 11.02 -14.95
C ARG A 325 -17.10 10.62 -16.40
N SER A 326 -16.95 11.60 -17.29
CA SER A 326 -16.63 11.36 -18.70
C SER A 326 -15.22 10.79 -18.87
N ILE A 327 -14.24 11.39 -18.17
CA ILE A 327 -12.85 10.93 -18.16
C ILE A 327 -12.76 9.52 -17.59
N LEU A 328 -13.38 9.29 -16.43
CA LEU A 328 -13.38 7.99 -15.74
C LEU A 328 -13.92 6.87 -16.64
N ARG A 329 -15.03 7.11 -17.34
CA ARG A 329 -15.62 6.14 -18.27
C ARG A 329 -14.66 5.76 -19.40
N SER A 330 -14.02 6.74 -20.02
CA SER A 330 -13.04 6.49 -21.09
C SER A 330 -11.82 5.73 -20.58
N LEU A 331 -11.28 6.11 -19.41
CA LEU A 331 -10.16 5.41 -18.78
C LEU A 331 -10.49 3.95 -18.45
N MET A 332 -11.69 3.67 -17.92
CA MET A 332 -12.13 2.29 -17.65
C MET A 332 -12.14 1.44 -18.92
N SER A 333 -12.66 1.96 -20.03
CA SER A 333 -12.62 1.26 -21.32
C SER A 333 -11.18 1.01 -21.80
N ALA A 334 -10.30 1.99 -21.65
CA ALA A 334 -8.87 1.83 -21.98
C ALA A 334 -8.22 0.69 -21.18
N MET A 335 -8.56 0.60 -19.89
CA MET A 335 -8.03 -0.41 -18.98
C MET A 335 -8.54 -1.81 -19.31
N GLU A 336 -9.80 -1.95 -19.72
CA GLU A 336 -10.33 -3.22 -20.23
C GLU A 336 -9.56 -3.71 -21.47
N GLU A 337 -9.18 -2.79 -22.37
CA GLU A 337 -8.39 -3.11 -23.56
C GLU A 337 -6.95 -3.54 -23.21
N VAL A 338 -6.33 -2.90 -22.21
CA VAL A 338 -5.01 -3.32 -21.71
C VAL A 338 -5.12 -4.70 -21.04
N GLU A 339 -6.16 -4.94 -20.27
CA GLU A 339 -6.41 -6.20 -19.56
C GLU A 339 -6.62 -7.38 -20.50
N LEU A 340 -7.39 -7.19 -21.59
CA LEU A 340 -7.58 -8.19 -22.65
C LEU A 340 -6.26 -8.57 -23.32
N ASN A 341 -5.38 -7.60 -23.54
CA ASN A 341 -4.09 -7.80 -24.19
C ASN A 341 -2.96 -8.22 -23.23
N ALA A 342 -3.22 -8.33 -21.92
CA ALA A 342 -2.20 -8.60 -20.91
C ALA A 342 -1.50 -9.95 -21.07
N HIS A 343 -2.17 -10.93 -21.69
CA HIS A 343 -1.64 -12.28 -21.92
C HIS A 343 -0.87 -12.42 -23.24
N ASN A 344 -0.96 -11.43 -24.13
CA ASN A 344 -0.26 -11.45 -25.41
C ASN A 344 1.14 -10.84 -25.24
N SER A 345 2.18 -11.68 -25.21
CA SER A 345 3.57 -11.24 -25.02
C SER A 345 4.08 -10.25 -26.07
N THR A 346 3.44 -10.20 -27.25
CA THR A 346 3.82 -9.24 -28.30
C THR A 346 3.17 -7.86 -28.12
N ILE A 347 2.16 -7.73 -27.27
CA ILE A 347 1.38 -6.51 -27.04
C ILE A 347 1.53 -6.01 -25.59
N LYS A 348 1.73 -6.91 -24.62
CA LYS A 348 1.89 -6.59 -23.20
C LYS A 348 2.87 -5.44 -22.99
N SER A 349 2.38 -4.34 -22.42
CA SER A 349 3.19 -3.18 -22.08
C SER A 349 3.79 -3.31 -20.70
N ASP A 350 5.06 -2.95 -20.59
CA ASP A 350 5.71 -2.69 -19.32
C ASP A 350 5.28 -1.33 -18.74
N HIS A 351 5.01 -0.37 -19.63
CA HIS A 351 4.61 1.00 -19.28
C HIS A 351 3.53 1.50 -20.25
N ALA A 352 2.33 1.74 -19.76
CA ALA A 352 1.24 2.34 -20.51
C ALA A 352 1.07 3.83 -20.15
N HIS A 353 0.89 4.65 -21.20
CA HIS A 353 0.56 6.07 -21.13
C HIS A 353 -0.76 6.31 -21.83
N MET A 354 -1.73 6.93 -21.15
CA MET A 354 -3.05 7.24 -21.71
C MET A 354 -3.20 8.74 -21.96
N TYR A 355 -3.68 9.14 -23.13
CA TYR A 355 -3.98 10.54 -23.42
C TYR A 355 -5.39 10.70 -23.93
N LEU A 356 -6.07 11.69 -23.38
CA LEU A 356 -7.47 11.98 -23.65
C LEU A 356 -7.61 13.46 -24.01
N TYR A 357 -8.29 13.74 -25.11
CA TYR A 357 -8.67 15.10 -25.47
C TYR A 357 -10.18 15.29 -25.37
N ILE A 358 -10.63 16.21 -24.52
CA ILE A 358 -12.04 16.55 -24.36
C ILE A 358 -12.40 17.59 -25.43
N LEU A 359 -13.24 17.18 -26.39
CA LEU A 359 -13.60 18.02 -27.54
C LEU A 359 -14.59 19.14 -27.19
N ARG A 360 -15.44 18.92 -26.19
CA ARG A 360 -16.41 19.92 -25.73
C ARG A 360 -15.71 20.94 -24.83
N GLU A 361 -15.97 22.22 -25.04
CA GLU A 361 -15.55 23.28 -24.12
C GLU A 361 -16.23 23.12 -22.76
N GLN A 362 -15.43 23.16 -21.69
CA GLN A 362 -15.89 23.02 -20.33
C GLN A 362 -16.17 24.39 -19.72
N GLN A 363 -17.29 24.52 -19.03
CA GLN A 363 -17.53 25.61 -18.09
C GLN A 363 -16.97 25.22 -16.71
N ILE A 364 -16.67 26.19 -15.85
CA ILE A 364 -16.16 25.91 -14.49
C ILE A 364 -17.14 25.02 -13.71
N ASP A 365 -18.45 25.23 -13.90
CA ASP A 365 -19.51 24.42 -13.29
C ASP A 365 -19.49 22.94 -13.74
N ASP A 366 -18.99 22.64 -14.94
CA ASP A 366 -18.88 21.25 -15.43
C ASP A 366 -17.81 20.45 -14.65
N LEU A 367 -16.82 21.16 -14.08
CA LEU A 367 -15.72 20.62 -13.29
C LEU A 367 -16.07 20.40 -11.82
N LEU A 368 -17.16 21.00 -11.33
CA LEU A 368 -17.59 20.92 -9.92
C LEU A 368 -18.67 19.83 -9.70
N PRO A 369 -18.70 19.19 -8.52
CA PRO A 369 -19.81 18.35 -8.11
C PRO A 369 -21.11 19.15 -7.96
N TYR A 370 -22.26 18.52 -8.28
CA TYR A 370 -23.59 19.17 -8.30
C TYR A 370 -24.00 19.90 -7.00
N HIS A 371 -23.33 19.60 -5.88
CA HIS A 371 -23.61 20.13 -4.54
C HIS A 371 -22.61 21.21 -4.07
N LYS A 372 -21.56 21.54 -4.84
CA LYS A 372 -20.59 22.60 -4.52
C LYS A 372 -20.73 23.77 -5.51
N ARG A 373 -21.43 24.84 -5.12
CA ARG A 373 -21.26 26.16 -5.78
C ARG A 373 -20.17 26.93 -5.05
N LEU A 374 -19.12 27.33 -5.76
CA LEU A 374 -18.07 28.21 -5.26
C LEU A 374 -18.41 29.65 -5.67
N GLU A 375 -18.44 30.57 -4.70
CA GLU A 375 -18.34 32.01 -4.98
C GLU A 375 -16.86 32.34 -5.14
N LEU A 376 -16.42 32.58 -6.37
CA LEU A 376 -15.03 32.95 -6.68
C LEU A 376 -14.85 34.47 -6.53
N PRO A 377 -13.85 34.95 -5.76
CA PRO A 377 -13.50 36.37 -5.74
C PRO A 377 -12.84 36.79 -7.06
N ASP A 378 -13.19 37.97 -7.57
CA ASP A 378 -12.62 38.55 -8.78
C ASP A 378 -11.08 38.62 -8.71
N GLY A 379 -10.38 38.06 -9.69
CA GLY A 379 -8.91 38.12 -9.83
C GLY A 379 -8.11 36.88 -9.37
N HIS A 380 -8.77 35.81 -8.88
CA HIS A 380 -8.11 34.55 -8.49
C HIS A 380 -8.66 33.30 -9.20
N GLU A 381 -9.35 33.47 -10.34
CA GLU A 381 -9.95 32.35 -11.08
C GLU A 381 -8.93 31.29 -11.53
N GLU A 382 -7.75 31.70 -11.99
CA GLU A 382 -6.72 30.78 -12.51
C GLU A 382 -6.21 29.81 -11.45
N ALA A 383 -5.90 30.31 -10.25
CA ALA A 383 -5.46 29.47 -9.11
C ALA A 383 -6.59 28.56 -8.59
N ALA A 384 -7.84 29.01 -8.65
CA ALA A 384 -8.99 28.19 -8.28
C ALA A 384 -9.20 27.04 -9.27
N VAL A 385 -9.10 27.31 -10.57
CA VAL A 385 -9.19 26.30 -11.62
C VAL A 385 -8.05 25.30 -11.53
N GLU A 386 -6.81 25.75 -11.31
CA GLU A 386 -5.66 24.85 -11.09
C GLU A 386 -5.93 23.89 -9.94
N LYS A 387 -6.45 24.40 -8.81
CA LYS A 387 -6.82 23.57 -7.65
C LYS A 387 -7.96 22.59 -7.95
N ILE A 388 -9.00 23.01 -8.67
CA ILE A 388 -10.12 22.13 -9.05
C ILE A 388 -9.62 20.99 -9.94
N LEU A 389 -8.76 21.29 -10.92
CA LEU A 389 -8.16 20.28 -11.80
C LEU A 389 -7.20 19.35 -11.05
N TYR A 390 -6.44 19.90 -10.09
CA TYR A 390 -5.58 19.11 -9.21
C TYR A 390 -6.39 18.11 -8.36
N ASP A 391 -7.47 18.58 -7.74
CA ASP A 391 -8.38 17.74 -6.93
C ASP A 391 -9.07 16.68 -7.80
N LEU A 392 -9.51 17.05 -9.02
CA LEU A 392 -10.11 16.12 -9.99
C LEU A 392 -9.15 14.98 -10.36
N GLY A 393 -7.86 15.26 -10.55
CA GLY A 393 -6.84 14.23 -10.80
C GLY A 393 -6.73 13.22 -9.65
N HIS A 394 -6.73 13.71 -8.41
CA HIS A 394 -6.70 12.85 -7.21
C HIS A 394 -7.99 12.04 -7.02
N GLU A 395 -9.16 12.63 -7.27
CA GLU A 395 -10.46 11.94 -7.16
C GLU A 395 -10.57 10.78 -8.17
N ILE A 396 -10.14 11.00 -9.42
CA ILE A 396 -10.10 9.95 -10.45
C ILE A 396 -9.09 8.87 -10.04
N ASN A 397 -7.87 9.24 -9.62
CA ASN A 397 -6.88 8.27 -9.20
C ASN A 397 -7.32 7.46 -7.97
N ALA A 398 -8.03 8.08 -7.02
CA ALA A 398 -8.60 7.36 -5.87
C ALA A 398 -9.61 6.28 -6.30
N SER A 399 -10.28 6.48 -7.43
CA SER A 399 -11.29 5.55 -7.96
C SER A 399 -10.67 4.39 -8.76
N VAL A 400 -9.65 4.63 -9.59
CA VAL A 400 -9.11 3.62 -10.54
C VAL A 400 -7.60 3.38 -10.47
N GLY A 401 -6.87 4.12 -9.62
CA GLY A 401 -5.41 4.09 -9.55
C GLY A 401 -4.83 2.71 -9.24
N VAL A 402 -5.47 1.92 -8.38
CA VAL A 402 -5.02 0.55 -8.04
C VAL A 402 -5.08 -0.35 -9.26
N LYS A 403 -6.20 -0.31 -9.99
CA LYS A 403 -6.38 -1.10 -11.21
C LYS A 403 -5.43 -0.63 -12.31
N MET A 404 -5.19 0.68 -12.43
CA MET A 404 -4.17 1.24 -13.34
C MET A 404 -2.77 0.70 -13.04
N HIS A 405 -2.37 0.72 -11.77
CA HIS A 405 -1.05 0.26 -11.34
C HIS A 405 -0.84 -1.23 -11.67
N ARG A 406 -1.86 -2.06 -11.40
CA ARG A 406 -1.84 -3.50 -11.74
C ARG A 406 -1.70 -3.76 -13.25
N LEU A 407 -2.30 -2.91 -14.07
CA LEU A 407 -2.26 -3.03 -15.54
C LEU A 407 -1.03 -2.37 -16.18
N GLY A 408 -0.13 -1.79 -15.39
CA GLY A 408 1.06 -1.10 -15.90
C GLY A 408 0.77 0.29 -16.48
N VAL A 409 -0.40 0.87 -16.19
CA VAL A 409 -0.75 2.25 -16.54
C VAL A 409 -0.06 3.19 -15.56
N CYS A 410 1.01 3.81 -16.01
CA CYS A 410 1.91 4.60 -15.18
C CYS A 410 1.56 6.09 -15.20
N GLU A 411 1.01 6.57 -16.31
CA GLU A 411 0.73 7.97 -16.53
C GLU A 411 -0.52 8.13 -17.39
N TRP A 412 -1.33 9.14 -17.07
CA TRP A 412 -2.40 9.58 -17.95
C TRP A 412 -2.45 11.11 -18.03
N GLU A 413 -2.80 11.61 -19.20
CA GLU A 413 -2.84 13.03 -19.54
C GLU A 413 -4.23 13.37 -20.11
N VAL A 414 -4.83 14.45 -19.63
CA VAL A 414 -6.06 15.02 -20.18
C VAL A 414 -5.79 16.43 -20.68
N LYS A 415 -6.21 16.72 -21.92
CA LYS A 415 -6.30 18.07 -22.48
C LYS A 415 -7.78 18.48 -22.56
N LEU A 416 -8.10 19.68 -22.07
CA LEU A 416 -9.44 20.25 -22.13
C LEU A 416 -9.39 21.77 -22.31
N TRP A 417 -10.41 22.34 -22.95
CA TRP A 417 -10.56 23.79 -23.09
C TRP A 417 -11.54 24.32 -22.04
N ILE A 418 -11.15 25.34 -21.29
CA ILE A 418 -12.01 26.03 -20.33
C ILE A 418 -12.45 27.36 -20.94
N SER A 419 -13.76 27.57 -20.97
CA SER A 419 -14.38 28.84 -21.38
C SER A 419 -14.78 29.58 -20.11
N SER A 420 -14.08 30.69 -19.82
CA SER A 420 -14.39 31.62 -18.72
C SER A 420 -14.34 33.06 -19.23
N ALA A 421 -15.03 33.98 -18.55
CA ALA A 421 -14.93 35.41 -18.81
C ALA A 421 -13.62 36.02 -18.27
N GLY A 422 -12.97 35.37 -17.29
CA GLY A 422 -11.72 35.83 -16.68
C GLY A 422 -10.45 35.15 -17.21
N ASP A 423 -9.35 35.31 -16.47
CA ASP A 423 -7.99 34.91 -16.87
C ASP A 423 -7.80 33.39 -17.03
N ALA A 424 -8.76 32.58 -16.58
CA ALA A 424 -8.71 31.12 -16.69
C ALA A 424 -9.05 30.57 -18.10
N ASN A 425 -9.52 31.42 -19.03
CA ASN A 425 -9.85 31.01 -20.40
C ASN A 425 -8.64 30.44 -21.14
N GLY A 426 -8.79 29.26 -21.76
CA GLY A 426 -7.75 28.65 -22.59
C GLY A 426 -7.66 27.13 -22.48
N ALA A 427 -6.59 26.56 -23.04
CA ALA A 427 -6.30 25.13 -22.99
C ALA A 427 -5.53 24.76 -21.71
N TRP A 428 -6.07 23.77 -21.00
CA TRP A 428 -5.51 23.22 -19.78
C TRP A 428 -5.15 21.75 -19.95
N ARG A 429 -4.09 21.33 -19.24
CA ARG A 429 -3.62 19.95 -19.19
C ARG A 429 -3.46 19.46 -17.77
N VAL A 430 -3.89 18.23 -17.54
CA VAL A 430 -3.69 17.53 -16.28
C VAL A 430 -2.88 16.27 -16.57
N VAL A 431 -1.68 16.18 -16.02
CA VAL A 431 -0.80 15.01 -16.12
C VAL A 431 -0.76 14.34 -14.76
N VAL A 432 -1.15 13.07 -14.72
CA VAL A 432 -1.23 12.29 -13.49
C VAL A 432 -0.31 11.09 -13.60
N THR A 433 0.73 11.08 -12.78
CA THR A 433 1.65 9.94 -12.66
C THR A 433 1.21 9.06 -11.49
N ASN A 434 0.83 7.82 -11.79
CA ASN A 434 0.45 6.83 -10.80
C ASN A 434 1.69 6.14 -10.22
N VAL A 435 2.00 6.43 -8.95
CA VAL A 435 3.25 5.98 -8.31
C VAL A 435 3.07 4.61 -7.67
N THR A 436 2.15 4.50 -6.69
CA THR A 436 1.94 3.30 -5.85
C THR A 436 0.56 2.65 -6.04
N GLY A 437 -0.23 3.11 -7.02
CA GLY A 437 -1.64 2.72 -7.19
C GLY A 437 -2.60 3.51 -6.32
N HIS A 438 -2.20 3.82 -5.08
CA HIS A 438 -3.01 4.62 -4.16
C HIS A 438 -2.56 6.07 -4.05
N THR A 439 -1.32 6.36 -4.42
CA THR A 439 -0.77 7.70 -4.49
C THR A 439 -0.45 8.07 -5.93
N CYS A 440 -0.70 9.33 -6.27
CA CYS A 440 -0.36 9.90 -7.56
C CYS A 440 0.27 11.27 -7.40
N ILE A 441 1.02 11.69 -8.41
CA ILE A 441 1.54 13.04 -8.55
C ILE A 441 0.72 13.69 -9.66
N VAL A 442 0.07 14.81 -9.34
CA VAL A 442 -0.77 15.56 -10.27
C VAL A 442 -0.06 16.86 -10.61
N HIS A 443 0.19 17.07 -11.90
CA HIS A 443 0.70 18.34 -12.42
C HIS A 443 -0.34 18.96 -13.35
N VAL A 444 -0.70 20.20 -13.07
CA VAL A 444 -1.63 20.99 -13.88
C VAL A 444 -0.83 22.03 -14.65
N TYR A 445 -1.12 22.14 -15.94
CA TYR A 445 -0.47 23.05 -16.85
C TYR A 445 -1.49 23.82 -17.69
N ARG A 446 -1.11 25.02 -18.10
CA ARG A 446 -1.80 25.83 -19.09
C ARG A 446 -0.94 25.95 -20.34
N GLU A 447 -1.55 25.88 -21.51
CA GLU A 447 -0.85 26.14 -22.78
C GLU A 447 -0.76 27.66 -22.98
N VAL A 448 0.47 28.20 -23.01
CA VAL A 448 0.72 29.64 -23.14
C VAL A 448 1.71 29.88 -24.27
N GLU A 449 1.51 30.96 -25.03
CA GLU A 449 2.43 31.38 -26.08
C GLU A 449 3.67 32.05 -25.48
N ASN A 450 4.85 31.59 -25.85
CA ASN A 450 6.12 32.18 -25.42
C ASN A 450 6.47 33.43 -26.26
N SER A 451 7.55 34.14 -25.90
CA SER A 451 8.05 35.31 -26.64
C SER A 451 8.47 35.03 -28.09
N SER A 452 8.59 33.76 -28.47
CA SER A 452 8.96 33.29 -29.81
C SER A 452 7.75 32.82 -30.64
N ASN A 453 6.52 33.08 -30.16
CA ASN A 453 5.26 32.60 -30.74
C ASN A 453 5.11 31.07 -30.78
N GLU A 454 5.72 30.36 -29.83
CA GLU A 454 5.57 28.91 -29.69
C GLU A 454 4.78 28.57 -28.41
N ILE A 455 3.91 27.57 -28.48
CA ILE A 455 3.06 27.17 -27.36
C ILE A 455 3.87 26.27 -26.41
N VAL A 456 3.96 26.68 -25.15
CA VAL A 456 4.68 25.97 -24.07
C VAL A 456 3.74 25.59 -22.93
N TYR A 457 4.14 24.56 -22.18
CA TYR A 457 3.52 24.21 -20.90
C TYR A 457 3.88 25.28 -19.85
N SER A 458 2.90 25.96 -19.28
CA SER A 458 3.06 26.87 -18.15
C SER A 458 2.43 26.28 -16.89
N SER A 459 3.08 26.44 -15.74
CA SER A 459 2.58 25.99 -14.43
C SER A 459 2.75 27.14 -13.46
N ILE A 460 1.76 27.39 -12.60
CA ILE A 460 1.74 28.54 -11.69
C ILE A 460 2.90 28.47 -10.69
N SER A 461 3.24 27.25 -10.24
CA SER A 461 4.32 27.02 -9.28
C SER A 461 5.74 27.02 -9.88
N GLY A 462 5.88 26.99 -11.22
CA GLY A 462 7.17 26.98 -11.94
C GLY A 462 8.05 25.74 -11.75
N GLY A 463 7.78 24.90 -10.74
CA GLY A 463 8.58 23.71 -10.39
C GLY A 463 8.15 22.40 -11.06
N ALA A 464 7.16 22.43 -11.94
CA ALA A 464 6.61 21.22 -12.57
C ALA A 464 7.49 20.72 -13.74
N PRO A 465 7.64 19.38 -13.95
CA PRO A 465 8.60 18.81 -14.89
C PRO A 465 8.50 19.28 -16.36
N LEU A 466 7.29 19.61 -16.82
CA LEU A 466 7.07 20.03 -18.21
C LEU A 466 7.10 21.56 -18.38
N HIS A 467 7.25 22.34 -17.31
CA HIS A 467 7.22 23.80 -17.37
C HIS A 467 8.26 24.36 -18.37
N GLY A 468 7.82 25.23 -19.27
CA GLY A 468 8.64 25.87 -20.30
C GLY A 468 8.99 24.98 -21.50
N LEU A 469 8.56 23.71 -21.53
CA LEU A 469 8.74 22.85 -22.69
C LEU A 469 7.68 23.11 -23.75
N LEU A 470 8.04 22.91 -25.03
CA LEU A 470 7.11 23.02 -26.15
C LEU A 470 6.02 21.94 -26.05
N VAL A 471 4.77 22.34 -26.28
CA VAL A 471 3.63 21.41 -26.24
C VAL A 471 3.78 20.30 -27.28
N ASN A 472 4.34 20.60 -28.45
CA ASN A 472 4.58 19.64 -29.54
C ASN A 472 5.91 18.88 -29.40
N ALA A 473 6.61 19.01 -28.27
CA ALA A 473 7.83 18.26 -28.03
C ALA A 473 7.57 16.75 -28.01
N GLN A 474 8.51 16.00 -28.57
CA GLN A 474 8.46 14.55 -28.68
C GLN A 474 8.61 13.88 -27.30
N TYR A 475 7.93 12.75 -27.09
CA TYR A 475 8.07 12.01 -25.84
C TYR A 475 9.46 11.38 -25.74
N LYS A 476 10.22 11.81 -24.73
CA LYS A 476 11.55 11.27 -24.44
C LYS A 476 11.45 9.82 -23.92
N PRO A 477 12.54 9.04 -24.08
CA PRO A 477 12.74 7.78 -23.37
C PRO A 477 12.58 7.94 -21.86
N LEU A 478 12.18 6.86 -21.17
CA LEU A 478 11.98 6.89 -19.72
C LEU A 478 13.27 7.26 -18.96
N GLY A 479 13.15 8.15 -17.96
CA GLY A 479 14.25 8.53 -17.08
C GLY A 479 14.69 7.38 -16.15
N VAL A 480 15.79 7.60 -15.42
CA VAL A 480 16.36 6.59 -14.51
C VAL A 480 15.37 6.23 -13.39
N LEU A 481 14.63 7.21 -12.87
CA LEU A 481 13.65 6.99 -11.81
C LEU A 481 12.51 6.09 -12.28
N GLU A 482 11.95 6.35 -13.45
CA GLU A 482 10.86 5.58 -14.05
C GLU A 482 11.31 4.17 -14.40
N GLN A 483 12.54 4.01 -14.90
CA GLN A 483 13.15 2.71 -15.16
C GLN A 483 13.30 1.89 -13.86
N LYS A 484 13.78 2.51 -12.77
CA LYS A 484 13.87 1.84 -11.46
C LYS A 484 12.49 1.49 -10.90
N ARG A 485 11.50 2.37 -11.01
CA ARG A 485 10.10 2.07 -10.64
C ARG A 485 9.56 0.85 -11.38
N LEU A 486 9.83 0.76 -12.68
CA LEU A 486 9.43 -0.39 -13.49
C LEU A 486 10.11 -1.69 -13.03
N LEU A 487 11.41 -1.64 -12.71
CA LEU A 487 12.14 -2.80 -12.18
C LEU A 487 11.61 -3.27 -10.82
N ALA A 488 11.28 -2.33 -9.92
CA ALA A 488 10.65 -2.64 -8.63
C ALA A 488 9.27 -3.29 -8.82
N ARG A 489 8.44 -2.77 -9.74
CA ARG A 489 7.13 -3.35 -10.09
C ARG A 489 7.25 -4.76 -10.68
N LYS A 490 8.25 -5.03 -11.52
CA LYS A 490 8.56 -6.40 -12.00
C LYS A 490 8.91 -7.36 -10.86
N SER A 491 9.36 -6.84 -9.73
CA SER A 491 9.62 -7.58 -8.49
C SER A 491 8.43 -7.56 -7.51
N ASN A 492 7.25 -7.07 -7.94
CA ASN A 492 6.00 -6.97 -7.18
C ASN A 492 6.07 -6.09 -5.91
N THR A 493 6.92 -5.06 -5.89
CA THR A 493 7.08 -4.15 -4.75
C THR A 493 7.10 -2.68 -5.18
N THR A 494 6.78 -1.78 -4.26
CA THR A 494 6.96 -0.34 -4.44
C THR A 494 8.45 0.03 -4.47
N TYR A 495 8.85 0.96 -5.35
CA TYR A 495 10.22 1.44 -5.38
C TYR A 495 10.57 2.18 -4.07
N CYS A 496 11.77 1.96 -3.55
CA CYS A 496 12.12 2.38 -2.18
C CYS A 496 11.93 3.90 -1.93
N TYR A 497 12.22 4.76 -2.91
CA TYR A 497 12.04 6.22 -2.80
C TYR A 497 10.57 6.69 -2.87
N ASP A 498 9.63 5.80 -3.19
CA ASP A 498 8.20 6.12 -3.24
C ASP A 498 7.49 5.86 -1.89
N PHE A 499 8.11 5.13 -0.95
CA PHE A 499 7.56 4.92 0.39
C PHE A 499 7.30 6.22 1.18
N PRO A 500 8.17 7.24 1.17
CA PRO A 500 7.86 8.53 1.80
C PRO A 500 6.49 9.11 1.39
N LEU A 501 6.12 9.02 0.11
CA LEU A 501 4.81 9.46 -0.39
C LEU A 501 3.67 8.59 0.17
N ALA A 502 3.88 7.28 0.30
CA ALA A 502 2.91 6.39 0.93
C ALA A 502 2.71 6.73 2.42
N PHE A 503 3.78 7.01 3.17
CA PHE A 503 3.72 7.49 4.55
C PHE A 503 2.92 8.79 4.66
N GLU A 504 3.18 9.77 3.79
CA GLU A 504 2.45 11.04 3.78
C GLU A 504 0.95 10.85 3.49
N ALA A 505 0.61 10.00 2.52
CA ALA A 505 -0.77 9.72 2.16
C ALA A 505 -1.55 9.07 3.32
N VAL A 506 -0.97 8.07 3.98
CA VAL A 506 -1.59 7.41 5.13
C VAL A 506 -1.66 8.35 6.34
N LEU A 507 -0.63 9.17 6.57
CA LEU A 507 -0.62 10.15 7.66
C LEU A 507 -1.75 11.18 7.49
N ASN A 508 -1.95 11.69 6.27
CA ASN A 508 -3.08 12.56 5.95
C ASN A 508 -4.43 11.91 6.30
N ARG A 509 -4.61 10.62 5.98
CA ARG A 509 -5.83 9.86 6.32
C ARG A 509 -6.00 9.70 7.83
N SER A 510 -4.93 9.44 8.57
CA SER A 510 -4.95 9.30 10.03
C SER A 510 -5.50 10.56 10.73
N TRP A 511 -5.11 11.76 10.28
CA TRP A 511 -5.64 13.02 10.82
C TRP A 511 -7.16 13.17 10.63
N THR A 512 -7.73 12.69 9.52
CA THR A 512 -9.19 12.76 9.29
C THR A 512 -10.01 11.86 10.22
N GLN A 513 -9.38 10.84 10.82
CA GLN A 513 -10.04 9.91 11.75
C GLN A 513 -10.13 10.47 13.19
N HIS A 514 -9.46 11.60 13.47
CA HIS A 514 -9.43 12.23 14.80
C HIS A 514 -9.93 13.68 14.74
N PRO A 515 -11.25 13.92 14.54
CA PRO A 515 -11.80 15.26 14.30
C PRO A 515 -11.65 16.23 15.50
N GLY A 516 -11.33 15.73 16.70
CA GLY A 516 -11.12 16.54 17.90
C GLY A 516 -9.71 17.13 18.05
N ILE A 517 -8.74 16.74 17.20
CA ILE A 517 -7.35 17.21 17.27
C ILE A 517 -7.05 18.02 16.01
N ASN A 518 -6.69 19.29 16.20
CA ASN A 518 -6.39 20.17 15.07
C ASN A 518 -5.10 19.73 14.36
N LYS A 519 -5.22 19.42 13.07
CA LYS A 519 -4.07 19.22 12.19
C LYS A 519 -3.22 20.50 12.19
N PRO A 520 -1.88 20.40 12.27
CA PRO A 520 -0.99 21.57 12.12
C PRO A 520 -1.26 22.27 10.79
N LYS A 521 -1.58 23.58 10.81
CA LYS A 521 -1.90 24.36 9.61
C LYS A 521 -0.65 24.94 8.91
N ASP A 522 0.42 25.22 9.67
CA ASP A 522 1.60 25.95 9.20
C ASP A 522 2.87 25.09 9.09
N LYS A 523 2.79 23.78 9.36
CA LYS A 523 3.94 22.86 9.35
C LYS A 523 3.64 21.64 8.47
N ALA A 524 4.61 21.26 7.63
CA ALA A 524 4.54 20.02 6.87
C ALA A 524 4.34 18.83 7.84
N ILE A 525 3.34 17.99 7.56
CA ILE A 525 3.01 16.83 8.41
C ILE A 525 4.10 15.76 8.39
N LEU A 526 4.87 15.68 7.31
CA LEU A 526 5.98 14.76 7.12
C LEU A 526 7.17 15.56 6.61
N ARG A 527 8.30 15.49 7.32
CA ARG A 527 9.60 15.96 6.84
C ARG A 527 10.51 14.75 6.69
N VAL A 528 11.10 14.60 5.51
CA VAL A 528 11.91 13.44 5.15
C VAL A 528 13.32 13.93 4.86
N THR A 529 14.30 13.33 5.54
CA THR A 529 15.71 13.64 5.30
C THR A 529 16.46 12.34 5.06
N GLU A 530 17.13 12.24 3.91
CA GLU A 530 17.88 11.04 3.54
C GLU A 530 19.19 10.96 4.34
N LEU A 531 19.60 9.75 4.68
CA LEU A 531 20.89 9.46 5.31
C LEU A 531 21.82 8.81 4.29
N VAL A 532 23.05 9.29 4.23
CA VAL A 532 24.12 8.73 3.39
C VAL A 532 25.39 8.58 4.21
N PHE A 533 26.34 7.76 3.75
CA PHE A 533 27.67 7.76 4.33
C PHE A 533 28.33 9.15 4.18
N ALA A 534 29.04 9.58 5.22
CA ALA A 534 29.83 10.82 5.17
C ALA A 534 30.93 10.77 4.08
N ASP A 535 31.46 9.58 3.81
CA ASP A 535 32.40 9.31 2.72
C ASP A 535 31.73 8.46 1.63
N LYS A 536 31.93 8.83 0.36
CA LYS A 536 31.46 8.05 -0.81
C LYS A 536 32.03 6.63 -0.85
N LYS A 537 33.20 6.37 -0.25
CA LYS A 537 33.77 5.01 -0.10
C LYS A 537 33.29 4.30 1.17
N GLY A 538 32.20 4.77 1.78
CA GLY A 538 31.73 4.31 3.08
C GLY A 538 31.77 2.80 3.29
N SER A 539 32.32 2.44 4.44
CA SER A 539 32.55 1.09 4.95
C SER A 539 32.24 1.05 6.46
N TRP A 540 32.54 -0.07 7.13
CA TRP A 540 32.33 -0.24 8.57
C TRP A 540 32.88 0.94 9.39
N GLY A 541 32.06 1.48 10.29
CA GLY A 541 32.42 2.61 11.17
C GLY A 541 32.34 3.99 10.51
N THR A 542 31.98 4.08 9.23
CA THR A 542 31.76 5.39 8.57
C THR A 542 30.49 6.04 9.12
N PRO A 543 30.54 7.30 9.61
CA PRO A 543 29.36 7.97 10.14
C PRO A 543 28.35 8.31 9.03
N LEU A 544 27.09 8.48 9.42
CA LEU A 544 26.01 8.90 8.54
C LEU A 544 25.80 10.41 8.61
N VAL A 545 25.47 11.03 7.48
CA VAL A 545 25.10 12.44 7.38
C VAL A 545 23.76 12.59 6.68
N SER A 546 23.03 13.64 7.06
CA SER A 546 21.75 14.02 6.46
C SER A 546 21.95 14.82 5.18
N ILE A 547 21.22 14.49 4.12
CA ILE A 547 21.30 15.16 2.81
C ILE A 547 19.92 15.32 2.16
N GLU A 548 19.76 16.38 1.37
CA GLU A 548 18.65 16.55 0.43
C GLU A 548 19.19 16.39 -1.00
N ARG A 549 18.79 15.32 -1.68
CA ARG A 549 19.20 15.01 -3.06
C ARG A 549 18.04 14.45 -3.87
N GLN A 550 18.19 14.44 -5.19
CA GLN A 550 17.20 13.85 -6.09
C GLN A 550 17.08 12.32 -5.87
N PRO A 551 15.87 11.75 -5.93
CA PRO A 551 15.65 10.30 -5.82
C PRO A 551 16.44 9.48 -6.84
N ALA A 552 16.62 8.19 -6.55
CA ALA A 552 17.30 7.22 -7.41
C ALA A 552 18.82 7.39 -7.60
N LEU A 553 19.46 8.34 -6.90
CA LEU A 553 20.92 8.59 -6.95
C LEU A 553 21.73 7.84 -5.88
N ASN A 554 21.17 6.80 -5.26
CA ASN A 554 21.89 5.95 -4.31
C ASN A 554 23.02 5.16 -4.97
N ASP A 555 24.16 5.11 -4.30
CA ASP A 555 25.38 4.39 -4.67
C ASP A 555 25.61 3.11 -3.84
N VAL A 556 24.67 2.83 -2.92
CA VAL A 556 24.59 1.63 -2.08
C VAL A 556 23.20 1.02 -2.28
N GLY A 557 23.09 -0.32 -2.24
CA GLY A 557 21.83 -1.04 -2.37
C GLY A 557 20.89 -0.94 -1.17
N MET A 558 21.09 0.06 -0.31
CA MET A 558 20.32 0.34 0.90
C MET A 558 20.12 1.86 1.01
N VAL A 559 18.91 2.27 1.37
CA VAL A 559 18.54 3.66 1.60
C VAL A 559 17.92 3.81 2.98
N ALA A 560 18.14 4.95 3.61
CA ALA A 560 17.53 5.25 4.89
C ALA A 560 17.12 6.71 5.02
N TRP A 561 16.08 6.94 5.81
CA TRP A 561 15.54 8.25 6.08
C TRP A 561 15.36 8.47 7.57
N ARG A 562 15.67 9.69 8.01
CA ARG A 562 15.11 10.26 9.24
C ARG A 562 13.80 10.93 8.87
N MET A 563 12.69 10.40 9.36
CA MET A 563 11.36 10.95 9.10
C MET A 563 10.81 11.59 10.36
N GLU A 564 10.43 12.86 10.25
CA GLU A 564 9.72 13.58 11.30
C GLU A 564 8.26 13.71 10.91
N MET A 565 7.40 13.07 11.70
CA MET A 565 5.98 12.91 11.42
C MET A 565 5.16 13.61 12.49
N SER A 566 4.28 14.51 12.11
CA SER A 566 3.25 15.04 13.00
C SER A 566 2.07 14.07 12.96
N THR A 567 1.90 13.29 14.03
CA THR A 567 0.81 12.31 14.17
C THR A 567 -0.24 12.81 15.17
N PRO A 568 -1.48 12.29 15.15
CA PRO A 568 -2.51 12.72 16.11
C PRO A 568 -2.07 12.61 17.58
N GLU A 569 -1.30 11.58 17.90
CA GLU A 569 -0.77 11.35 19.25
C GLU A 569 0.48 12.17 19.60
N PHE A 570 1.23 12.64 18.60
CA PHE A 570 2.33 13.59 18.79
C PHE A 570 2.22 14.75 17.79
N PRO A 571 1.29 15.71 17.99
CA PRO A 571 1.07 16.82 17.04
C PRO A 571 2.30 17.72 16.84
N SER A 572 3.19 17.81 17.83
CA SER A 572 4.48 18.52 17.73
C SER A 572 5.48 17.83 16.80
N GLY A 573 5.26 16.55 16.53
CA GLY A 573 6.13 15.69 15.74
C GLY A 573 6.74 14.57 16.58
N ARG A 574 6.88 13.38 15.97
CA ARG A 574 7.73 12.26 16.40
C ARG A 574 8.77 11.96 15.32
N THR A 575 9.91 11.41 15.71
CA THR A 575 10.95 11.00 14.74
C THR A 575 11.03 9.49 14.66
N VAL A 576 11.19 8.95 13.45
CA VAL A 576 11.47 7.53 13.20
C VAL A 576 12.60 7.39 12.18
N PHE A 577 13.37 6.31 12.28
CA PHE A 577 14.31 5.89 11.24
C PHE A 577 13.67 4.81 10.37
N ILE A 578 13.79 4.97 9.06
CA ILE A 578 13.36 3.98 8.08
C ILE A 578 14.57 3.54 7.28
N VAL A 579 14.76 2.23 7.14
CA VAL A 579 15.79 1.63 6.28
C VAL A 579 15.13 0.68 5.28
N SER A 580 15.57 0.70 4.03
CA SER A 580 14.96 -0.07 2.94
C SER A 580 16.00 -0.57 1.95
N ASN A 581 15.86 -1.82 1.51
CA ASN A 581 16.63 -2.33 0.38
C ASN A 581 16.21 -1.62 -0.91
N ASP A 582 17.18 -1.33 -1.79
CA ASP A 582 16.88 -1.01 -3.18
C ASP A 582 16.93 -2.29 -4.02
N VAL A 583 15.77 -2.89 -4.29
CA VAL A 583 15.66 -4.11 -5.12
C VAL A 583 16.20 -3.91 -6.53
N THR A 584 16.26 -2.67 -7.03
CA THR A 584 16.78 -2.36 -8.37
C THR A 584 18.31 -2.33 -8.40
N PHE A 585 18.96 -2.29 -7.24
CA PHE A 585 20.40 -2.33 -7.09
C PHE A 585 20.86 -3.75 -6.74
N LYS A 586 21.41 -4.48 -7.72
CA LYS A 586 21.89 -5.87 -7.54
C LYS A 586 20.86 -6.77 -6.82
N ASN A 587 19.57 -6.69 -7.22
CA ASN A 587 18.44 -7.41 -6.63
C ASN A 587 18.21 -7.20 -5.12
N GLY A 588 18.66 -6.06 -4.58
CA GLY A 588 18.61 -5.78 -3.14
C GLY A 588 19.50 -6.70 -2.31
N SER A 589 20.54 -7.28 -2.90
CA SER A 589 21.48 -8.17 -2.20
C SER A 589 22.34 -7.43 -1.17
N PHE A 590 22.54 -8.06 -0.03
CA PHE A 590 23.41 -7.59 1.05
C PHE A 590 24.88 -7.87 0.73
N GLY A 591 25.62 -6.83 0.33
CA GLY A 591 27.08 -6.84 0.28
C GLY A 591 27.69 -6.01 1.42
N PRO A 592 29.02 -5.89 1.50
CA PRO A 592 29.67 -5.37 2.70
C PRO A 592 29.33 -3.90 2.97
N ARG A 593 29.11 -3.10 1.92
CA ARG A 593 28.67 -1.70 2.04
C ARG A 593 27.22 -1.59 2.49
N GLU A 594 26.34 -2.45 1.99
CA GLU A 594 24.94 -2.52 2.42
C GLU A 594 24.82 -2.94 3.89
N ASP A 595 25.62 -3.94 4.30
CA ASP A 595 25.67 -4.40 5.69
C ASP A 595 26.18 -3.30 6.63
N ALA A 596 27.29 -2.64 6.27
CA ALA A 596 27.84 -1.52 7.02
C ALA A 596 26.85 -0.36 7.16
N PHE A 597 26.10 -0.07 6.10
CA PHE A 597 25.10 0.99 6.12
C PHE A 597 23.92 0.63 7.03
N PHE A 598 23.40 -0.59 6.92
CA PHE A 598 22.32 -1.08 7.78
C PHE A 598 22.72 -1.08 9.26
N GLN A 599 23.94 -1.53 9.58
CA GLN A 599 24.47 -1.46 10.94
C GLN A 599 24.54 -0.01 11.44
N ALA A 600 25.10 0.91 10.65
CA ALA A 600 25.24 2.31 11.04
C ALA A 600 23.87 2.97 11.33
N VAL A 601 22.86 2.72 10.49
CA VAL A 601 21.50 3.23 10.73
C VAL A 601 20.92 2.64 12.02
N THR A 602 21.11 1.33 12.22
CA THR A 602 20.64 0.63 13.43
C THR A 602 21.29 1.19 14.69
N GLU A 603 22.59 1.44 14.66
CA GLU A 603 23.35 2.03 15.78
C GLU A 603 22.91 3.45 16.11
N VAL A 604 22.66 4.29 15.09
CA VAL A 604 22.14 5.64 15.29
C VAL A 604 20.74 5.60 15.91
N ALA A 605 19.87 4.70 15.44
CA ALA A 605 18.52 4.53 16.01
C ALA A 605 18.56 4.08 17.48
N CYS A 606 19.43 3.12 17.82
CA CYS A 606 19.62 2.66 19.20
C CYS A 606 20.20 3.76 20.10
N ALA A 607 21.23 4.48 19.63
CA ALA A 607 21.86 5.56 20.39
C ALA A 607 20.87 6.71 20.69
N GLN A 608 19.95 7.00 19.77
CA GLN A 608 18.91 8.01 19.95
C GLN A 608 17.64 7.44 20.60
N LYS A 609 17.55 6.13 20.82
CA LYS A 609 16.37 5.41 21.31
C LYS A 609 15.11 5.65 20.47
N LEU A 610 15.28 5.88 19.17
CA LEU A 610 14.18 6.18 18.25
C LEU A 610 13.72 4.91 17.52
N PRO A 611 12.41 4.80 17.20
CA PRO A 611 11.87 3.66 16.45
C PRO A 611 12.59 3.44 15.11
N LEU A 612 12.84 2.17 14.79
CA LEU A 612 13.48 1.71 13.56
C LEU A 612 12.54 0.81 12.75
N ILE A 613 12.27 1.21 11.51
CA ILE A 613 11.40 0.50 10.57
C ILE A 613 12.25 -0.05 9.43
N TYR A 614 12.20 -1.35 9.19
CA TYR A 614 12.89 -2.00 8.07
C TYR A 614 11.90 -2.43 6.98
N LEU A 615 12.02 -1.86 5.79
CA LEU A 615 11.24 -2.22 4.61
C LEU A 615 12.03 -3.25 3.78
N ALA A 616 11.65 -4.51 3.90
CA ALA A 616 12.40 -5.66 3.39
C ALA A 616 11.95 -6.08 1.97
N ALA A 617 12.90 -6.02 1.03
CA ALA A 617 12.79 -6.56 -0.33
C ALA A 617 14.19 -6.89 -0.87
N ASN A 618 14.64 -8.13 -0.70
CA ASN A 618 16.03 -8.53 -0.94
C ASN A 618 16.17 -9.95 -1.50
N SER A 619 17.40 -10.29 -1.88
CA SER A 619 17.78 -11.64 -2.31
C SER A 619 18.81 -12.30 -1.38
N GLY A 620 18.88 -11.87 -0.12
CA GLY A 620 19.87 -12.35 0.85
C GLY A 620 21.28 -11.80 0.60
N ALA A 621 22.30 -12.53 1.08
CA ALA A 621 23.70 -12.16 0.90
C ALA A 621 24.07 -12.13 -0.59
N ARG A 622 24.93 -11.17 -0.96
CA ARG A 622 25.45 -11.05 -2.32
C ARG A 622 26.29 -12.28 -2.66
N ILE A 623 26.18 -12.69 -3.92
CA ILE A 623 26.97 -13.80 -4.49
C ILE A 623 27.69 -13.27 -5.72
N GLY A 624 28.93 -13.73 -5.92
CA GLY A 624 29.74 -13.36 -7.07
C GLY A 624 30.85 -14.37 -7.32
N VAL A 625 31.50 -14.23 -8.46
CA VAL A 625 32.71 -14.97 -8.83
C VAL A 625 33.74 -13.98 -9.41
N ALA A 626 35.02 -14.29 -9.30
CA ALA A 626 36.09 -13.47 -9.86
C ALA A 626 36.08 -13.54 -11.40
N GLU A 627 35.37 -12.62 -12.05
CA GLU A 627 35.20 -12.61 -13.51
C GLU A 627 36.55 -12.42 -14.25
N GLU A 628 37.50 -11.70 -13.65
CA GLU A 628 38.85 -11.55 -14.20
C GLU A 628 39.61 -12.88 -14.26
N VAL A 629 39.44 -13.75 -13.26
CA VAL A 629 40.03 -15.11 -13.26
C VAL A 629 39.26 -16.00 -14.22
N LYS A 630 37.93 -15.96 -14.17
CA LYS A 630 37.03 -16.72 -15.05
C LYS A 630 37.31 -16.48 -16.54
N SER A 631 37.70 -15.25 -16.89
CA SER A 631 37.97 -14.86 -18.28
C SER A 631 39.28 -15.43 -18.87
N CYS A 632 40.22 -15.89 -18.04
CA CYS A 632 41.57 -16.25 -18.52
C CYS A 632 42.16 -17.53 -17.92
N PHE A 633 41.50 -18.22 -16.98
CA PHE A 633 42.01 -19.50 -16.49
C PHE A 633 42.14 -20.53 -17.61
N ARG A 634 43.13 -21.41 -17.46
CA ARG A 634 43.36 -22.55 -18.34
C ARG A 634 43.26 -23.85 -17.55
N VAL A 635 43.03 -24.95 -18.26
CA VAL A 635 42.84 -26.27 -17.67
C VAL A 635 44.05 -27.13 -17.96
N GLY A 636 44.66 -27.71 -16.93
CA GLY A 636 45.66 -28.75 -17.06
C GLY A 636 44.95 -30.08 -17.26
N TRP A 637 44.75 -30.49 -18.52
CA TRP A 637 44.07 -31.74 -18.85
C TRP A 637 44.91 -32.96 -18.45
N SER A 638 44.25 -34.05 -18.06
CA SER A 638 44.93 -35.33 -17.80
C SER A 638 45.54 -35.91 -19.08
N ASP A 639 44.89 -35.63 -20.21
CA ASP A 639 45.36 -35.93 -21.56
C ASP A 639 45.00 -34.73 -22.45
N GLU A 640 46.01 -33.94 -22.85
CA GLU A 640 45.83 -32.73 -23.69
C GLU A 640 45.17 -33.02 -25.04
N THR A 641 45.17 -34.28 -25.49
CA THR A 641 44.51 -34.70 -26.73
C THR A 641 43.07 -35.18 -26.51
N ASN A 642 42.68 -35.56 -25.29
CA ASN A 642 41.35 -36.09 -24.96
C ASN A 642 40.79 -35.46 -23.66
N PRO A 643 40.19 -34.25 -23.72
CA PRO A 643 39.65 -33.55 -22.56
C PRO A 643 38.60 -34.34 -21.76
N GLU A 644 37.90 -35.29 -22.40
CA GLU A 644 36.90 -36.16 -21.75
C GLU A 644 37.49 -37.09 -20.68
N ARG A 645 38.82 -37.29 -20.69
CA ARG A 645 39.54 -38.04 -19.64
C ARG A 645 39.69 -37.26 -18.33
N GLY A 646 39.17 -36.03 -18.29
CA GLY A 646 39.19 -35.17 -17.13
C GLY A 646 40.42 -34.26 -17.06
N PHE A 647 40.48 -33.48 -15.99
CA PHE A 647 41.52 -32.50 -15.73
C PHE A 647 42.19 -32.75 -14.38
N GLN A 648 43.39 -32.20 -14.21
CA GLN A 648 44.17 -32.30 -12.97
C GLN A 648 44.09 -31.01 -12.15
N TYR A 649 44.16 -29.86 -12.81
CA TYR A 649 44.20 -28.56 -12.14
C TYR A 649 43.75 -27.43 -13.07
N VAL A 650 43.55 -26.25 -12.49
CA VAL A 650 43.31 -24.99 -13.19
C VAL A 650 44.52 -24.08 -12.98
N TYR A 651 44.98 -23.40 -14.03
CA TYR A 651 46.19 -22.59 -13.98
C TYR A 651 46.09 -21.29 -14.77
N LEU A 652 47.01 -20.37 -14.53
CA LEU A 652 47.24 -19.17 -15.34
C LEU A 652 48.56 -19.28 -16.09
N THR A 653 48.62 -18.64 -17.27
CA THR A 653 49.90 -18.43 -17.97
C THR A 653 50.76 -17.46 -17.17
N ALA A 654 52.08 -17.43 -17.43
CA ALA A 654 52.96 -16.46 -16.78
C ALA A 654 52.52 -15.01 -17.04
N GLU A 655 51.99 -14.71 -18.23
CA GLU A 655 51.47 -13.39 -18.60
C GLU A 655 50.19 -13.05 -17.85
N ASP A 656 49.24 -13.99 -17.77
CA ASP A 656 47.98 -13.78 -17.05
C ASP A 656 48.23 -13.65 -15.54
N TYR A 657 49.12 -14.47 -14.97
CA TYR A 657 49.51 -14.37 -13.56
C TYR A 657 50.20 -13.03 -13.25
N ALA A 658 51.05 -12.52 -14.15
CA ALA A 658 51.62 -11.18 -13.98
C ALA A 658 50.55 -10.07 -13.97
N ARG A 659 49.43 -10.27 -14.68
CA ARG A 659 48.32 -9.30 -14.75
C ARG A 659 47.37 -9.36 -13.56
N ILE A 660 47.01 -10.57 -13.09
CA ILE A 660 45.97 -10.78 -12.08
C ILE A 660 46.44 -11.57 -10.85
N GLY A 661 47.74 -11.66 -10.62
CA GLY A 661 48.33 -12.47 -9.54
C GLY A 661 47.88 -12.06 -8.13
N THR A 662 47.37 -10.83 -7.92
CA THR A 662 46.77 -10.42 -6.64
C THR A 662 45.37 -11.01 -6.40
N SER A 663 44.67 -11.43 -7.45
CA SER A 663 43.33 -12.03 -7.36
C SER A 663 43.37 -13.53 -7.04
N VAL A 664 44.55 -14.16 -7.02
CA VAL A 664 44.70 -15.60 -6.80
C VAL A 664 45.90 -15.90 -5.90
N ILE A 665 45.80 -17.00 -5.15
CA ILE A 665 46.96 -17.66 -4.53
C ILE A 665 47.30 -18.83 -5.44
N ALA A 666 48.51 -18.85 -5.97
CA ALA A 666 48.95 -19.83 -6.96
C ALA A 666 50.42 -20.19 -6.76
N HIS A 667 50.79 -21.40 -7.15
CA HIS A 667 52.18 -21.87 -7.14
C HIS A 667 52.68 -22.22 -8.55
N GLU A 668 53.99 -22.10 -8.75
CA GLU A 668 54.63 -22.36 -10.03
C GLU A 668 54.81 -23.88 -10.26
N LEU A 669 54.37 -24.38 -11.42
CA LEU A 669 54.58 -25.74 -11.90
C LEU A 669 55.35 -25.69 -13.23
N LYS A 670 56.51 -26.35 -13.29
CA LYS A 670 57.29 -26.51 -14.52
C LYS A 670 57.02 -27.87 -15.14
N LEU A 671 56.55 -27.89 -16.38
CA LEU A 671 56.34 -29.13 -17.13
C LEU A 671 57.64 -29.65 -17.77
N PRO A 672 57.71 -30.96 -18.09
CA PRO A 672 58.84 -31.53 -18.84
C PRO A 672 59.05 -30.88 -20.22
N SER A 673 58.02 -30.24 -20.78
CA SER A 673 58.06 -29.47 -22.03
C SER A 673 58.77 -28.11 -21.89
N GLY A 674 59.10 -27.67 -20.66
CA GLY A 674 59.64 -26.35 -20.37
C GLY A 674 58.59 -25.25 -20.15
N GLU A 675 57.29 -25.56 -20.31
CA GLU A 675 56.19 -24.64 -20.03
C GLU A 675 56.06 -24.38 -18.53
N ILE A 676 55.88 -23.10 -18.16
CA ILE A 676 55.61 -22.67 -16.77
C ILE A 676 54.11 -22.41 -16.62
N ARG A 677 53.48 -23.11 -15.68
CA ARG A 677 52.06 -22.97 -15.35
C ARG A 677 51.92 -22.47 -13.91
N TRP A 678 51.16 -21.41 -13.70
CA TRP A 678 50.81 -20.94 -12.35
C TRP A 678 49.53 -21.61 -11.88
N VAL A 679 49.65 -22.72 -11.18
CA VAL A 679 48.51 -23.51 -10.70
C VAL A 679 47.77 -22.75 -9.62
N ILE A 680 46.47 -22.53 -9.82
CA ILE A 680 45.62 -21.77 -8.90
C ILE A 680 45.24 -22.67 -7.72
N ASP A 681 45.70 -22.31 -6.52
CA ASP A 681 45.30 -22.97 -5.27
C ASP A 681 44.03 -22.34 -4.69
N THR A 682 43.90 -21.02 -4.81
CA THR A 682 42.78 -20.27 -4.23
C THR A 682 42.47 -19.03 -5.07
N ILE A 683 41.18 -18.72 -5.20
CA ILE A 683 40.71 -17.48 -5.83
C ILE A 683 40.30 -16.52 -4.72
N VAL A 684 40.90 -15.34 -4.69
CA VAL A 684 40.55 -14.24 -3.77
C VAL A 684 39.60 -13.27 -4.47
N GLY A 685 39.89 -12.94 -5.74
CA GLY A 685 39.16 -11.95 -6.52
C GLY A 685 39.66 -10.52 -6.27
N LYS A 686 39.44 -9.65 -7.26
CA LYS A 686 39.82 -8.23 -7.20
C LYS A 686 38.80 -7.37 -6.44
N GLU A 687 37.53 -7.76 -6.50
CA GLU A 687 36.42 -7.04 -5.87
C GLU A 687 35.89 -7.79 -4.65
N ASP A 688 35.48 -7.04 -3.62
CA ASP A 688 34.76 -7.58 -2.48
C ASP A 688 33.31 -7.92 -2.82
N GLY A 689 32.71 -8.80 -2.01
CA GLY A 689 31.29 -9.12 -2.05
C GLY A 689 30.96 -10.32 -2.93
N LEU A 690 31.92 -11.23 -3.10
CA LEU A 690 31.82 -12.51 -3.78
C LEU A 690 31.33 -13.62 -2.83
N GLY A 691 31.75 -13.61 -1.55
CA GLY A 691 31.56 -14.73 -0.63
C GLY A 691 31.55 -14.40 0.86
N VAL A 692 32.58 -14.85 1.59
CA VAL A 692 32.59 -14.94 3.08
C VAL A 692 32.59 -13.58 3.79
N GLU A 693 33.07 -12.54 3.13
CA GLU A 693 32.99 -11.15 3.56
C GLU A 693 31.54 -10.68 3.71
N ASN A 694 30.62 -11.13 2.84
CA ASN A 694 29.18 -10.87 2.97
C ASN A 694 28.57 -11.63 4.15
N LEU A 695 29.06 -12.83 4.45
CA LEU A 695 28.59 -13.62 5.60
C LEU A 695 29.00 -12.98 6.92
N THR A 696 30.22 -12.45 6.97
CA THR A 696 30.71 -11.68 8.13
C THR A 696 29.85 -10.44 8.35
N GLY A 697 29.54 -9.69 7.29
CA GLY A 697 28.64 -8.54 7.35
C GLY A 697 27.21 -8.89 7.75
N SER A 698 26.67 -9.98 7.20
CA SER A 698 25.37 -10.55 7.59
C SER A 698 25.30 -10.87 9.09
N GLY A 699 26.38 -11.44 9.66
CA GLY A 699 26.48 -11.69 11.10
C GLY A 699 26.48 -10.41 11.94
N ALA A 700 27.17 -9.36 11.49
CA ALA A 700 27.21 -8.07 12.16
C ALA A 700 25.83 -7.42 12.22
N ILE A 701 25.08 -7.37 11.11
CA ILE A 701 23.74 -6.78 11.08
C ILE A 701 22.71 -7.61 11.84
N ALA A 702 22.84 -8.95 11.85
CA ALA A 702 21.99 -9.81 12.68
C ALA A 702 22.15 -9.48 14.17
N SER A 703 23.40 -9.33 14.63
CA SER A 703 23.70 -8.93 16.00
C SER A 703 23.17 -7.53 16.32
N ALA A 704 23.41 -6.56 15.42
CA ALA A 704 22.96 -5.18 15.60
C ALA A 704 21.43 -5.08 15.69
N TYR A 705 20.69 -5.78 14.82
CA TYR A 705 19.23 -5.73 14.81
C TYR A 705 18.59 -6.50 15.98
N SER A 706 19.21 -7.61 16.42
CA SER A 706 18.84 -8.31 17.65
C SER A 706 18.98 -7.41 18.88
N ARG A 707 20.08 -6.64 18.96
CA ARG A 707 20.27 -5.61 19.99
C ARG A 707 19.23 -4.50 19.87
N ALA A 708 18.91 -4.05 18.66
CA ALA A 708 17.92 -3.00 18.43
C ALA A 708 16.54 -3.35 18.97
N TYR A 709 16.07 -4.60 18.82
CA TYR A 709 14.81 -5.05 19.43
C TYR A 709 14.78 -4.84 20.95
N ASN A 710 15.95 -4.93 21.61
CA ASN A 710 16.06 -4.76 23.05
C ASN A 710 16.17 -3.29 23.48
N GLU A 711 16.75 -2.42 22.66
CA GLU A 711 17.11 -1.03 22.99
C GLU A 711 16.15 0.01 22.41
N THR A 712 15.35 -0.35 21.40
CA THR A 712 14.37 0.53 20.75
C THR A 712 13.18 -0.26 20.19
N PHE A 713 12.20 0.46 19.65
CA PHE A 713 11.11 -0.15 18.89
C PHE A 713 11.59 -0.55 17.49
N THR A 714 11.33 -1.79 17.10
CA THR A 714 11.67 -2.34 15.78
C THR A 714 10.44 -2.88 15.09
N VAL A 715 10.28 -2.66 13.80
CA VAL A 715 9.27 -3.36 13.00
C VAL A 715 9.82 -3.65 11.61
N THR A 716 9.58 -4.87 11.12
CA THR A 716 9.94 -5.26 9.76
C THR A 716 8.68 -5.37 8.90
N TYR A 717 8.71 -4.73 7.74
CA TYR A 717 7.66 -4.84 6.73
C TYR A 717 8.16 -5.54 5.49
N VAL A 718 7.59 -6.70 5.18
CA VAL A 718 7.95 -7.51 4.02
C VAL A 718 7.12 -7.05 2.82
N THR A 719 7.65 -6.05 2.11
CA THR A 719 7.06 -5.46 0.90
C THR A 719 7.43 -6.23 -0.37
N GLY A 720 8.55 -6.97 -0.35
CA GLY A 720 9.00 -7.82 -1.44
C GLY A 720 9.52 -9.16 -0.92
N ARG A 721 9.89 -10.06 -1.85
CA ARG A 721 10.61 -11.31 -1.52
C ARG A 721 11.76 -11.01 -0.58
N THR A 722 11.85 -11.78 0.51
CA THR A 722 12.86 -11.60 1.55
C THR A 722 13.57 -12.93 1.82
N VAL A 723 14.89 -12.97 1.64
CA VAL A 723 15.68 -14.22 1.54
C VAL A 723 16.86 -14.25 2.51
N GLY A 724 17.16 -15.41 3.09
CA GLY A 724 18.40 -15.65 3.84
C GLY A 724 18.53 -14.72 5.04
N ILE A 725 19.58 -13.89 5.07
CA ILE A 725 19.78 -12.89 6.15
C ILE A 725 18.58 -11.93 6.28
N GLY A 726 17.92 -11.55 5.18
CA GLY A 726 16.72 -10.73 5.24
C GLY A 726 15.57 -11.40 6.01
N ALA A 727 15.42 -12.72 5.89
CA ALA A 727 14.42 -13.49 6.63
C ALA A 727 14.78 -13.58 8.12
N TYR A 728 16.07 -13.72 8.45
CA TYR A 728 16.53 -13.65 9.84
C TYR A 728 16.30 -12.26 10.44
N LEU A 729 16.57 -11.17 9.71
CA LEU A 729 16.28 -9.82 10.19
C LEU A 729 14.78 -9.64 10.49
N ALA A 730 13.89 -10.16 9.62
CA ALA A 730 12.46 -10.14 9.89
C ALA A 730 12.10 -10.84 11.23
N ARG A 731 12.74 -11.98 11.54
CA ARG A 731 12.54 -12.66 12.82
C ARG A 731 13.22 -11.98 14.01
N LEU A 732 14.43 -11.45 13.84
CA LEU A 732 15.22 -10.79 14.89
C LEU A 732 14.64 -9.44 15.30
N GLY A 733 14.00 -8.73 14.36
CA GLY A 733 13.19 -7.55 14.67
C GLY A 733 11.90 -7.87 15.42
N MET A 734 11.56 -9.15 15.56
CA MET A 734 10.39 -9.74 16.21
C MET A 734 9.06 -9.36 15.56
N ARG A 735 8.71 -8.08 15.56
CA ARG A 735 7.46 -7.53 15.03
C ARG A 735 7.52 -7.48 13.51
N CYS A 736 6.67 -8.27 12.85
CA CYS A 736 6.71 -8.46 11.41
C CYS A 736 5.32 -8.30 10.77
N ILE A 737 5.26 -7.51 9.70
CA ILE A 737 4.08 -7.31 8.85
C ILE A 737 4.42 -7.86 7.46
N GLN A 738 3.57 -8.72 6.92
CA GLN A 738 3.82 -9.41 5.64
C GLN A 738 2.73 -9.10 4.61
N ARG A 739 3.15 -8.80 3.37
CA ARG A 739 2.19 -8.78 2.25
C ARG A 739 1.72 -10.16 1.86
N LEU A 740 0.45 -10.26 1.48
CA LEU A 740 -0.19 -11.55 1.15
C LEU A 740 0.49 -12.29 -0.01
N ASP A 741 1.12 -11.56 -0.92
CA ASP A 741 1.75 -12.06 -2.15
C ASP A 741 3.29 -12.15 -2.06
N GLN A 742 3.88 -11.93 -0.88
CA GLN A 742 5.35 -11.87 -0.70
C GLN A 742 5.86 -12.95 0.26
N PRO A 743 6.93 -13.69 -0.11
CA PRO A 743 7.44 -14.77 0.74
C PRO A 743 8.63 -14.35 1.62
N ILE A 744 8.71 -14.92 2.82
CA ILE A 744 9.89 -14.93 3.71
C ILE A 744 10.53 -16.31 3.63
N ILE A 745 11.72 -16.45 3.04
CA ILE A 745 12.33 -17.75 2.79
C ILE A 745 13.81 -17.79 3.19
N LEU A 746 14.30 -18.96 3.58
CA LEU A 746 15.73 -19.19 3.75
C LEU A 746 16.39 -19.60 2.43
N THR A 747 15.74 -20.48 1.69
CA THR A 747 16.25 -21.08 0.45
C THR A 747 15.19 -21.05 -0.63
N GLY A 748 15.58 -20.78 -1.88
CA GLY A 748 14.68 -20.82 -3.03
C GLY A 748 14.15 -22.22 -3.30
N PHE A 749 12.88 -22.34 -3.73
CA PHE A 749 12.24 -23.64 -3.91
C PHE A 749 12.95 -24.51 -4.96
N SER A 750 13.49 -23.88 -6.01
CA SER A 750 14.23 -24.58 -7.07
C SER A 750 15.54 -25.21 -6.57
N ALA A 751 16.19 -24.61 -5.58
CA ALA A 751 17.38 -25.18 -4.95
C ALA A 751 17.01 -26.40 -4.08
N LEU A 752 15.88 -26.33 -3.36
CA LEU A 752 15.37 -27.47 -2.60
C LEU A 752 14.98 -28.65 -3.50
N ASN A 753 14.32 -28.39 -4.63
CA ASN A 753 13.99 -29.45 -5.60
C ASN A 753 15.25 -30.13 -6.16
N LYS A 754 16.29 -29.36 -6.46
CA LYS A 754 17.59 -29.91 -6.89
C LYS A 754 18.24 -30.76 -5.80
N LEU A 755 18.19 -30.32 -4.54
CA LEU A 755 18.71 -31.08 -3.39
C LEU A 755 17.96 -32.41 -3.19
N LEU A 756 16.63 -32.39 -3.35
CA LEU A 756 15.77 -33.57 -3.22
C LEU A 756 15.78 -34.47 -4.46
N GLY A 757 16.36 -34.01 -5.58
CA GLY A 757 16.40 -34.74 -6.85
C GLY A 757 15.04 -34.85 -7.57
N ARG A 758 14.03 -34.10 -7.13
CA ARG A 758 12.66 -34.12 -7.69
C ARG A 758 11.94 -32.80 -7.46
N GLU A 759 10.96 -32.50 -8.33
CA GLU A 759 10.14 -31.29 -8.23
C GLU A 759 9.06 -31.41 -7.16
N VAL A 760 9.41 -31.07 -5.91
CA VAL A 760 8.48 -31.11 -4.77
C VAL A 760 7.67 -29.82 -4.67
N TYR A 761 8.35 -28.68 -4.75
CA TYR A 761 7.77 -27.36 -4.58
C TYR A 761 7.66 -26.63 -5.92
N SER A 762 6.62 -25.82 -6.10
CA SER A 762 6.37 -25.06 -7.34
C SER A 762 6.46 -23.53 -7.15
N SER A 763 6.45 -23.06 -5.91
CA SER A 763 6.47 -21.62 -5.61
C SER A 763 7.14 -21.31 -4.28
N HIS A 764 7.78 -20.15 -4.19
CA HIS A 764 8.30 -19.61 -2.92
C HIS A 764 7.19 -19.40 -1.89
N MET A 765 5.96 -19.12 -2.31
CA MET A 765 4.81 -18.91 -1.42
C MET A 765 4.42 -20.18 -0.64
N GLN A 766 4.72 -21.38 -1.16
CA GLN A 766 4.49 -22.64 -0.44
C GLN A 766 5.39 -22.79 0.79
N LEU A 767 6.55 -22.13 0.79
CA LEU A 767 7.55 -22.23 1.84
C LEU A 767 7.48 -21.04 2.81
N GLY A 768 7.27 -19.85 2.26
CA GLY A 768 7.43 -18.58 2.99
C GLY A 768 6.24 -17.64 2.95
N GLY A 769 5.11 -18.05 2.34
CA GLY A 769 3.92 -17.22 2.28
C GLY A 769 3.20 -17.10 3.63
N PRO A 770 2.17 -16.23 3.72
CA PRO A 770 1.39 -16.04 4.95
C PRO A 770 0.76 -17.32 5.50
N LYS A 771 0.39 -18.26 4.63
CA LYS A 771 -0.14 -19.58 5.03
C LYS A 771 0.83 -20.40 5.89
N ILE A 772 2.11 -20.06 5.87
CA ILE A 772 3.15 -20.63 6.72
C ILE A 772 3.54 -19.66 7.83
N MET A 773 3.87 -18.41 7.47
CA MET A 773 4.49 -17.46 8.41
C MET A 773 3.51 -16.78 9.37
N ALA A 774 2.24 -16.58 8.96
CA ALA A 774 1.21 -16.07 9.85
C ALA A 774 0.60 -17.17 10.73
N THR A 775 0.71 -18.44 10.30
CA THR A 775 0.18 -19.61 11.02
C THR A 775 1.17 -20.23 11.99
N ASN A 776 2.46 -19.85 11.92
CA ASN A 776 3.52 -20.31 12.83
C ASN A 776 4.03 -19.23 13.81
N GLY A 777 3.48 -18.01 13.76
CA GLY A 777 3.81 -16.93 14.70
C GLY A 777 5.02 -16.07 14.34
N VAL A 778 5.59 -16.21 13.14
CA VAL A 778 6.65 -15.32 12.65
C VAL A 778 6.08 -13.95 12.26
N VAL A 779 4.88 -13.92 11.69
CA VAL A 779 4.22 -12.71 11.18
C VAL A 779 3.05 -12.32 12.08
N HIS A 780 3.07 -11.08 12.56
CA HIS A 780 2.04 -10.53 13.44
C HIS A 780 0.81 -10.07 12.67
N LEU A 781 1.00 -9.47 11.49
CA LEU A 781 -0.08 -8.95 10.64
C LEU A 781 0.17 -9.27 9.18
N THR A 782 -0.91 -9.56 8.45
CA THR A 782 -0.88 -9.72 7.00
C THR A 782 -1.66 -8.61 6.33
N VAL A 783 -1.13 -8.07 5.24
CA VAL A 783 -1.75 -6.96 4.50
C VAL A 783 -1.80 -7.25 3.01
N SER A 784 -2.75 -6.65 2.30
CA SER A 784 -2.95 -6.85 0.87
C SER A 784 -1.94 -6.10 0.01
N ASP A 785 -1.55 -4.88 0.40
CA ASP A 785 -0.66 -4.01 -0.39
C ASP A 785 0.26 -3.14 0.47
N ASP A 786 1.13 -2.38 -0.20
CA ASP A 786 2.13 -1.50 0.42
C ASP A 786 1.52 -0.36 1.24
N LEU A 787 0.40 0.21 0.80
CA LEU A 787 -0.26 1.30 1.52
C LEU A 787 -0.94 0.80 2.80
N GLU A 788 -1.59 -0.36 2.75
CA GLU A 788 -2.14 -1.02 3.93
C GLU A 788 -1.02 -1.41 4.90
N GLY A 789 0.14 -1.86 4.40
CA GLY A 789 1.33 -2.10 5.22
C GLY A 789 1.80 -0.86 5.97
N ILE A 790 1.90 0.29 5.29
CA ILE A 790 2.24 1.56 5.93
C ILE A 790 1.16 2.00 6.94
N SER A 791 -0.12 1.79 6.62
CA SER A 791 -1.23 2.01 7.56
C SER A 791 -1.12 1.17 8.83
N ALA A 792 -0.79 -0.11 8.70
CA ALA A 792 -0.55 -0.99 9.84
C ALA A 792 0.65 -0.52 10.68
N ILE A 793 1.74 -0.06 10.06
CA ILE A 793 2.90 0.51 10.76
C ILE A 793 2.50 1.75 11.58
N LEU A 794 1.82 2.74 10.95
CA LEU A 794 1.42 3.97 11.64
C LEU A 794 0.41 3.69 12.76
N LYS A 795 -0.55 2.78 12.54
CA LYS A 795 -1.47 2.32 13.58
C LYS A 795 -0.73 1.70 14.76
N TRP A 796 0.28 0.85 14.51
CA TRP A 796 1.10 0.26 15.57
C TRP A 796 1.89 1.32 16.33
N LEU A 797 2.53 2.25 15.62
CA LEU A 797 3.24 3.38 16.22
C LEU A 797 2.34 4.25 17.11
N SER A 798 1.03 4.32 16.84
CA SER A 798 0.08 5.06 17.67
C SER A 798 -0.09 4.53 19.09
N PHE A 799 0.46 3.33 19.39
CA PHE A 799 0.54 2.76 20.74
C PHE A 799 1.94 2.92 21.36
N VAL A 800 2.96 3.27 20.57
CA VAL A 800 4.37 3.24 20.99
C VAL A 800 4.86 4.64 21.31
N PRO A 801 5.59 4.84 22.43
CA PRO A 801 6.26 6.10 22.74
C PRO A 801 7.12 6.66 21.59
N ALA A 802 7.32 7.99 21.56
CA ALA A 802 8.12 8.62 20.52
C ALA A 802 9.60 8.18 20.53
N TYR A 803 10.12 7.78 21.69
CA TYR A 803 11.44 7.20 21.94
C TYR A 803 11.36 6.24 23.15
N SER A 804 12.26 5.27 23.27
CA SER A 804 12.25 4.35 24.43
C SER A 804 12.54 5.08 25.74
N GLY A 805 11.71 4.83 26.75
CA GLY A 805 11.64 5.59 27.98
C GLY A 805 10.92 6.93 27.82
N GLY A 806 10.17 7.16 26.74
CA GLY A 806 9.31 8.33 26.57
C GLY A 806 7.95 8.17 27.27
N PRO A 807 7.10 9.21 27.26
CA PRO A 807 5.72 9.08 27.71
C PRO A 807 4.88 8.24 26.73
N LEU A 808 3.84 7.57 27.25
CA LEU A 808 2.87 6.85 26.43
C LEU A 808 2.08 7.82 25.53
N PRO A 809 1.71 7.41 24.30
CA PRO A 809 0.88 8.22 23.40
C PRO A 809 -0.60 8.24 23.84
N ILE A 810 -0.90 8.92 24.95
CA ILE A 810 -2.25 9.06 25.50
C ILE A 810 -3.03 10.10 24.68
N LEU A 811 -4.18 9.69 24.14
CA LEU A 811 -5.11 10.56 23.41
C LEU A 811 -6.30 10.96 24.28
N SER A 812 -6.95 12.06 23.93
CA SER A 812 -8.28 12.36 24.49
C SER A 812 -9.28 11.29 24.04
N PRO A 813 -10.06 10.69 24.96
CA PRO A 813 -10.95 9.59 24.63
C PRO A 813 -12.10 10.04 23.72
N LEU A 814 -12.20 9.44 22.53
CA LEU A 814 -13.41 9.54 21.70
C LEU A 814 -14.56 8.71 22.29
N ASP A 815 -14.22 7.61 22.97
CA ASP A 815 -15.14 6.72 23.67
C ASP A 815 -15.10 7.03 25.19
N PRO A 816 -16.17 7.59 25.79
CA PRO A 816 -16.15 8.04 27.18
C PRO A 816 -15.67 6.95 28.17
N PRO A 817 -14.75 7.27 29.09
CA PRO A 817 -14.26 6.28 30.05
C PRO A 817 -15.30 5.85 31.09
N ASP A 818 -16.26 6.73 31.42
CA ASP A 818 -17.29 6.46 32.42
C ASP A 818 -18.50 5.66 31.90
N ARG A 819 -18.52 5.29 30.61
CA ARG A 819 -19.61 4.46 30.07
C ARG A 819 -19.59 3.06 30.68
N LEU A 820 -20.77 2.43 30.71
CA LEU A 820 -20.89 1.03 31.11
C LEU A 820 -20.43 0.10 29.98
N VAL A 821 -20.03 -1.12 30.37
CA VAL A 821 -19.85 -2.23 29.44
C VAL A 821 -21.23 -2.82 29.14
N GLU A 822 -21.69 -2.69 27.89
CA GLU A 822 -23.02 -3.14 27.46
C GLU A 822 -23.01 -4.60 26.98
N TYR A 823 -21.88 -5.09 26.47
CA TYR A 823 -21.73 -6.50 26.12
C TYR A 823 -21.83 -7.36 27.39
N VAL A 824 -22.76 -8.31 27.43
CA VAL A 824 -22.93 -9.24 28.57
C VAL A 824 -22.82 -10.67 28.04
N PRO A 825 -21.83 -11.46 28.47
CA PRO A 825 -21.74 -12.88 28.14
C PRO A 825 -22.97 -13.67 28.62
N GLU A 826 -23.59 -14.46 27.73
CA GLU A 826 -24.73 -15.33 28.11
C GLU A 826 -24.27 -16.70 28.64
N THR A 827 -23.32 -17.33 27.96
CA THR A 827 -22.85 -18.69 28.26
C THR A 827 -21.34 -18.77 28.45
N SER A 828 -20.59 -18.11 27.58
CA SER A 828 -19.15 -17.95 27.68
C SER A 828 -18.75 -16.55 27.22
N CYS A 829 -17.67 -16.03 27.79
CA CYS A 829 -17.16 -14.71 27.45
C CYS A 829 -16.35 -14.79 26.15
N ASP A 830 -16.90 -14.28 25.05
CA ASP A 830 -16.14 -14.12 23.80
C ASP A 830 -15.06 -13.05 24.04
N PRO A 831 -13.77 -13.37 23.86
CA PRO A 831 -12.68 -12.45 24.12
C PRO A 831 -12.76 -11.19 23.25
N ARG A 832 -13.14 -11.30 21.96
CA ARG A 832 -13.17 -10.14 21.06
C ARG A 832 -14.32 -9.21 21.42
N ALA A 833 -15.50 -9.77 21.66
CA ALA A 833 -16.65 -9.01 22.12
C ALA A 833 -16.41 -8.33 23.48
N ALA A 834 -15.72 -9.00 24.42
CA ALA A 834 -15.30 -8.42 25.68
C ALA A 834 -14.36 -7.22 25.48
N ILE A 835 -13.48 -7.27 24.48
CA ILE A 835 -12.52 -6.22 24.19
C ILE A 835 -13.18 -5.04 23.47
N CYS A 836 -13.66 -5.24 22.24
CA CYS A 836 -14.11 -4.17 21.34
C CYS A 836 -15.64 -3.99 21.29
N GLY A 837 -16.41 -4.87 21.93
CA GLY A 837 -17.87 -4.92 21.83
C GLY A 837 -18.37 -5.79 20.69
N ALA A 838 -19.69 -5.92 20.59
CA ALA A 838 -20.35 -6.71 19.55
C ALA A 838 -21.55 -5.95 18.97
N MET A 839 -21.99 -6.30 17.77
CA MET A 839 -23.25 -5.81 17.23
C MET A 839 -24.39 -6.71 17.70
N ASP A 840 -25.50 -6.13 18.14
CA ASP A 840 -26.71 -6.88 18.46
C ASP A 840 -27.50 -7.26 17.19
N GLY A 841 -28.58 -8.03 17.35
CA GLY A 841 -29.43 -8.46 16.24
C GLY A 841 -30.15 -7.32 15.49
N THR A 842 -30.10 -6.09 16.00
CA THR A 842 -30.66 -4.89 15.36
C THR A 842 -29.58 -3.99 14.73
N GLY A 843 -28.31 -4.37 14.85
CA GLY A 843 -27.15 -3.58 14.39
C GLY A 843 -26.70 -2.49 15.36
N LYS A 844 -27.23 -2.46 16.60
CA LYS A 844 -26.74 -1.57 17.65
C LYS A 844 -25.43 -2.14 18.22
N TRP A 845 -24.42 -1.29 18.34
CA TRP A 845 -23.16 -1.66 18.99
C TRP A 845 -23.34 -1.74 20.52
N LEU A 846 -23.01 -2.90 21.08
CA LEU A 846 -22.90 -3.16 22.51
C LEU A 846 -21.43 -3.00 22.90
N GLY A 847 -21.10 -1.90 23.59
CA GLY A 847 -19.73 -1.55 23.91
C GLY A 847 -19.03 -2.56 24.84
N GLY A 848 -17.80 -2.94 24.47
CA GLY A 848 -16.89 -3.76 25.27
C GLY A 848 -16.13 -2.97 26.34
N MET A 849 -15.12 -3.56 26.96
CA MET A 849 -14.28 -2.93 28.00
C MET A 849 -13.39 -1.81 27.44
N PHE A 850 -12.85 -1.97 26.24
CA PHE A 850 -11.90 -1.05 25.62
C PHE A 850 -12.58 -0.11 24.61
N ASP A 851 -11.82 0.87 24.12
CA ASP A 851 -12.32 1.90 23.22
C ASP A 851 -12.75 1.28 21.89
N ARG A 852 -13.89 1.74 21.37
CA ARG A 852 -14.40 1.34 20.05
C ARG A 852 -13.34 1.47 18.96
N ASP A 853 -13.25 0.46 18.10
CA ASP A 853 -12.36 0.43 16.93
C ASP A 853 -10.85 0.66 17.24
N SER A 854 -10.44 0.47 18.51
CA SER A 854 -9.04 0.63 18.94
C SER A 854 -8.24 -0.67 18.97
N PHE A 855 -8.91 -1.83 18.96
CA PHE A 855 -8.24 -3.13 19.09
C PHE A 855 -7.62 -3.57 17.77
N ILE A 856 -6.31 -3.86 17.81
CA ILE A 856 -5.55 -4.45 16.70
C ILE A 856 -5.05 -5.82 17.16
N GLU A 857 -5.73 -6.87 16.69
CA GLU A 857 -5.30 -8.25 16.92
C GLU A 857 -4.02 -8.54 16.14
N THR A 858 -3.06 -9.19 16.80
CA THR A 858 -1.78 -9.60 16.22
C THR A 858 -1.58 -11.10 16.46
N LEU A 859 -0.89 -11.76 15.53
CA LEU A 859 -0.65 -13.21 15.54
C LEU A 859 -1.97 -14.02 15.47
N GLU A 860 -3.02 -13.48 14.84
CA GLU A 860 -4.35 -14.10 14.73
C GLU A 860 -4.28 -15.51 14.12
N GLY A 861 -3.42 -15.71 13.11
CA GLY A 861 -3.30 -16.98 12.39
C GLY A 861 -2.66 -18.13 13.19
N TRP A 862 -1.99 -17.84 14.31
CA TRP A 862 -1.23 -18.82 15.09
C TRP A 862 -1.78 -18.94 16.52
N ALA A 863 -1.83 -20.18 17.03
CA ALA A 863 -2.29 -20.51 18.38
C ALA A 863 -3.61 -19.78 18.75
N ARG A 864 -4.66 -20.04 17.96
CA ARG A 864 -5.95 -19.33 17.98
C ARG A 864 -6.72 -19.45 19.30
N THR A 865 -6.29 -20.33 20.20
CA THR A 865 -6.83 -20.46 21.56
C THR A 865 -6.50 -19.26 22.47
N VAL A 866 -5.55 -18.41 22.06
CA VAL A 866 -5.20 -17.16 22.75
C VAL A 866 -5.26 -16.00 21.76
N VAL A 867 -5.92 -14.92 22.18
CA VAL A 867 -6.07 -13.66 21.43
C VAL A 867 -5.09 -12.64 22.00
N THR A 868 -4.28 -12.02 21.15
CA THR A 868 -3.26 -11.04 21.56
C THR A 868 -3.32 -9.80 20.69
N GLY A 869 -3.20 -8.60 21.26
CA GLY A 869 -3.23 -7.37 20.47
C GLY A 869 -2.99 -6.10 21.28
N ARG A 870 -3.11 -4.95 20.63
CA ARG A 870 -3.08 -3.64 21.31
C ARG A 870 -4.48 -3.01 21.28
N ALA A 871 -4.87 -2.32 22.35
CA ALA A 871 -6.12 -1.56 22.43
C ALA A 871 -5.89 -0.23 23.15
N LYS A 872 -6.92 0.62 23.24
CA LYS A 872 -6.91 1.81 24.09
C LYS A 872 -8.01 1.70 25.16
N LEU A 873 -7.71 2.14 26.38
CA LEU A 873 -8.69 2.27 27.47
C LEU A 873 -8.77 3.74 27.88
N GLY A 874 -9.82 4.43 27.45
CA GLY A 874 -9.97 5.86 27.66
C GLY A 874 -8.81 6.66 27.04
N GLY A 875 -8.36 6.24 25.86
CA GLY A 875 -7.23 6.85 25.14
C GLY A 875 -5.82 6.39 25.59
N ILE A 876 -5.69 5.65 26.69
CA ILE A 876 -4.41 5.09 27.15
C ILE A 876 -4.11 3.79 26.40
N PRO A 877 -2.97 3.67 25.69
CA PRO A 877 -2.62 2.45 24.95
C PRO A 877 -2.24 1.31 25.90
N VAL A 878 -2.69 0.10 25.59
CA VAL A 878 -2.43 -1.11 26.39
C VAL A 878 -2.22 -2.35 25.51
N GLY A 879 -1.42 -3.29 25.99
CA GLY A 879 -1.34 -4.65 25.46
C GLY A 879 -2.46 -5.53 26.03
N ILE A 880 -3.02 -6.42 25.22
CA ILE A 880 -4.11 -7.32 25.60
C ILE A 880 -3.69 -8.78 25.35
N VAL A 881 -3.94 -9.63 26.33
CA VAL A 881 -3.97 -11.09 26.20
C VAL A 881 -5.33 -11.57 26.68
N ALA A 882 -6.03 -12.34 25.87
CA ALA A 882 -7.35 -12.87 26.17
C ALA A 882 -7.47 -14.32 25.70
N VAL A 883 -8.45 -15.06 26.22
CA VAL A 883 -8.60 -16.50 25.99
C VAL A 883 -9.81 -16.78 25.14
N GLU A 884 -9.62 -17.58 24.10
CA GLU A 884 -10.71 -18.10 23.30
C GLU A 884 -11.45 -19.20 24.06
N THR A 885 -12.78 -19.12 24.07
CA THR A 885 -13.64 -20.09 24.76
C THR A 885 -14.09 -21.21 23.84
N GLN A 886 -14.11 -20.97 22.52
CA GLN A 886 -14.48 -21.98 21.54
C GLN A 886 -13.33 -22.94 21.25
N THR A 887 -13.68 -24.19 20.92
CA THR A 887 -12.71 -25.17 20.43
C THR A 887 -12.21 -24.73 19.05
N MET A 888 -10.91 -24.50 18.94
CA MET A 888 -10.24 -24.11 17.70
C MET A 888 -9.70 -25.34 16.97
N MET A 889 -9.79 -25.33 15.65
CA MET A 889 -9.24 -26.39 14.80
C MET A 889 -7.89 -25.93 14.24
N GLN A 890 -6.81 -26.56 14.71
CA GLN A 890 -5.48 -26.35 14.17
C GLN A 890 -5.27 -27.26 12.96
N VAL A 891 -5.06 -26.66 11.79
CA VAL A 891 -4.74 -27.38 10.56
C VAL A 891 -3.24 -27.41 10.38
N ILE A 892 -2.65 -28.61 10.45
CA ILE A 892 -1.24 -28.85 10.17
C ILE A 892 -1.16 -29.31 8.70
N PRO A 893 -0.53 -28.53 7.80
CA PRO A 893 -0.47 -28.88 6.39
C PRO A 893 0.39 -30.13 6.17
N ALA A 894 0.08 -30.90 5.13
CA ALA A 894 0.95 -31.98 4.68
C ALA A 894 2.28 -31.42 4.17
N ASP A 895 3.38 -32.13 4.42
CA ASP A 895 4.69 -31.82 3.85
C ASP A 895 4.83 -32.52 2.49
N PRO A 896 4.84 -31.80 1.35
CA PRO A 896 5.00 -32.41 0.03
C PRO A 896 6.34 -33.15 -0.14
N GLY A 897 7.35 -32.83 0.67
CA GLY A 897 8.63 -33.51 0.71
C GLY A 897 8.55 -34.94 1.25
N GLN A 898 7.51 -35.25 2.02
CA GLN A 898 7.28 -36.55 2.65
C GLN A 898 5.98 -37.18 2.12
N LEU A 899 6.09 -38.30 1.39
CA LEU A 899 4.97 -38.89 0.64
C LEU A 899 3.84 -39.45 1.52
N ASP A 900 4.15 -39.88 2.74
CA ASP A 900 3.20 -40.39 3.73
C ASP A 900 2.59 -39.29 4.61
N SER A 901 3.03 -38.03 4.43
CA SER A 901 2.46 -36.88 5.12
C SER A 901 1.07 -36.57 4.59
N HIS A 902 0.14 -36.29 5.51
CA HIS A 902 -1.23 -35.90 5.20
C HIS A 902 -1.62 -34.74 6.10
N GLU A 903 -2.59 -33.95 5.65
CA GLU A 903 -3.12 -32.85 6.44
C GLU A 903 -3.76 -33.41 7.72
N ARG A 904 -3.44 -32.78 8.86
CA ARG A 904 -3.98 -33.18 10.15
C ARG A 904 -4.74 -32.01 10.76
N VAL A 905 -5.98 -32.26 11.15
CA VAL A 905 -6.80 -31.30 11.88
C VAL A 905 -6.83 -31.72 13.34
N VAL A 906 -6.26 -30.88 14.20
CA VAL A 906 -6.17 -31.11 15.64
C VAL A 906 -7.15 -30.20 16.36
N PRO A 907 -8.17 -30.74 17.07
CA PRO A 907 -9.01 -29.92 17.93
C PRO A 907 -8.23 -29.47 19.16
N GLN A 908 -8.21 -28.17 19.40
CA GLN A 908 -7.67 -27.53 20.59
C GLN A 908 -8.84 -26.93 21.39
N ALA A 909 -9.12 -27.49 22.57
CA ALA A 909 -10.20 -27.00 23.41
C ALA A 909 -9.95 -25.54 23.84
N GLY A 910 -11.01 -24.73 23.85
CA GLY A 910 -10.95 -23.39 24.43
C GLY A 910 -10.58 -23.43 25.91
N GLN A 911 -10.10 -22.31 26.46
CA GLN A 911 -9.72 -22.18 27.87
C GLN A 911 -8.56 -23.10 28.33
N VAL A 912 -7.79 -23.68 27.41
CA VAL A 912 -6.64 -24.56 27.73
C VAL A 912 -5.37 -24.05 27.05
N TRP A 913 -4.26 -24.03 27.80
CA TRP A 913 -2.96 -23.77 27.21
C TRP A 913 -2.36 -25.03 26.57
N PHE A 914 -2.03 -24.89 25.28
CA PHE A 914 -1.21 -25.76 24.45
C PHE A 914 0.20 -25.15 24.24
N PRO A 915 1.21 -25.92 23.77
CA PRO A 915 2.59 -25.44 23.65
C PRO A 915 2.72 -24.17 22.80
N ASP A 916 1.99 -24.12 21.69
CA ASP A 916 1.91 -22.96 20.80
C ASP A 916 1.27 -21.74 21.50
N SER A 917 0.16 -21.93 22.20
CA SER A 917 -0.56 -20.85 22.89
C SER A 917 0.20 -20.29 24.10
N ALA A 918 0.94 -21.13 24.83
CA ALA A 918 1.81 -20.69 25.90
C ALA A 918 3.00 -19.89 25.33
N THR A 919 3.58 -20.34 24.21
CA THR A 919 4.64 -19.60 23.50
C THR A 919 4.14 -18.27 22.96
N LYS A 920 2.93 -18.23 22.37
CA LYS A 920 2.28 -16.99 21.92
C LYS A 920 2.07 -16.00 23.06
N THR A 921 1.59 -16.50 24.20
CA THR A 921 1.41 -15.69 25.42
C THR A 921 2.75 -15.11 25.86
N ALA A 922 3.79 -15.94 25.98
CA ALA A 922 5.12 -15.50 26.39
C ALA A 922 5.72 -14.46 25.42
N GLN A 923 5.60 -14.67 24.11
CA GLN A 923 6.10 -13.72 23.11
C GLN A 923 5.33 -12.39 23.16
N ALA A 924 4.01 -12.41 23.35
CA ALA A 924 3.22 -11.20 23.51
C ALA A 924 3.65 -10.38 24.73
N LEU A 925 3.88 -11.04 25.89
CA LEU A 925 4.42 -10.38 27.08
C LEU A 925 5.76 -9.70 26.80
N MET A 926 6.66 -10.40 26.09
CA MET A 926 7.96 -9.85 25.72
C MET A 926 7.81 -8.62 24.82
N ASP A 927 6.98 -8.70 23.78
CA ASP A 927 6.75 -7.59 22.84
C ASP A 927 6.14 -6.37 23.54
N PHE A 928 5.11 -6.56 24.38
CA PHE A 928 4.46 -5.46 25.10
C PHE A 928 5.38 -4.78 26.13
N ASN A 929 6.21 -5.54 26.84
CA ASN A 929 7.20 -4.99 27.77
C ASN A 929 8.22 -4.11 27.03
N ARG A 930 8.64 -4.52 25.83
CA ARG A 930 9.55 -3.73 24.97
C ARG A 930 8.89 -2.53 24.31
N GLU A 931 7.58 -2.57 24.11
CA GLU A 931 6.78 -1.43 23.68
C GLU A 931 6.45 -0.47 24.84
N GLU A 932 6.84 -0.83 26.07
CA GLU A 932 6.57 -0.09 27.30
C GLU A 932 5.07 0.10 27.56
N LEU A 933 4.25 -0.88 27.17
CA LEU A 933 2.80 -0.83 27.33
C LEU A 933 2.35 -1.42 28.67
N PRO A 934 1.34 -0.82 29.34
CA PRO A 934 0.57 -1.51 30.36
C PRO A 934 -0.16 -2.72 29.75
N LEU A 935 -0.43 -3.75 30.56
CA LEU A 935 -0.95 -5.02 30.09
C LEU A 935 -2.27 -5.38 30.77
N PHE A 936 -3.23 -5.88 29.98
CA PHE A 936 -4.42 -6.56 30.48
C PHE A 936 -4.40 -8.03 30.05
N ILE A 937 -4.56 -8.92 31.03
CA ILE A 937 -4.79 -10.34 30.81
C ILE A 937 -6.23 -10.65 31.24
N LEU A 938 -7.12 -10.86 30.27
CA LEU A 938 -8.48 -11.36 30.50
C LEU A 938 -8.40 -12.87 30.73
N ALA A 939 -8.06 -13.25 31.96
CA ALA A 939 -7.68 -14.60 32.34
C ALA A 939 -8.90 -15.54 32.40
N ASN A 940 -8.91 -16.57 31.55
CA ASN A 940 -10.01 -17.51 31.46
C ASN A 940 -9.52 -18.93 31.09
N TRP A 941 -8.48 -19.41 31.77
CA TRP A 941 -7.88 -20.73 31.54
C TRP A 941 -8.20 -21.74 32.66
N ARG A 942 -8.70 -22.91 32.27
CA ARG A 942 -8.92 -24.06 33.16
C ARG A 942 -7.66 -24.86 33.45
N GLY A 943 -6.57 -24.59 32.75
CA GLY A 943 -5.28 -25.23 32.99
C GLY A 943 -4.42 -25.38 31.74
N PHE A 944 -3.39 -26.20 31.87
CA PHE A 944 -2.51 -26.62 30.78
C PHE A 944 -2.97 -27.97 30.24
N SER A 945 -2.76 -28.21 28.94
CA SER A 945 -2.94 -29.54 28.38
C SER A 945 -1.90 -30.50 28.96
N GLY A 946 -2.37 -31.48 29.74
CA GLY A 946 -1.56 -32.54 30.34
C GLY A 946 -1.42 -33.78 29.45
N GLY A 947 -1.81 -33.70 28.17
CA GLY A 947 -1.70 -34.81 27.23
C GLY A 947 -0.24 -35.18 26.93
N GLN A 948 0.02 -36.47 26.68
CA GLN A 948 1.39 -36.97 26.42
C GLN A 948 2.08 -36.21 25.28
N ARG A 949 1.36 -35.92 24.19
CA ARG A 949 1.88 -35.16 23.05
C ARG A 949 2.33 -33.76 23.47
N ASP A 950 1.45 -33.02 24.15
CA ASP A 950 1.71 -31.61 24.47
C ASP A 950 2.81 -31.47 25.54
N LEU A 951 2.92 -32.45 26.44
CA LEU A 951 4.07 -32.59 27.35
C LEU A 951 5.38 -32.86 26.60
N PHE A 952 5.36 -33.75 25.60
CA PHE A 952 6.51 -34.04 24.75
C PHE A 952 6.93 -32.84 23.90
N GLU A 953 5.97 -32.07 23.39
CA GLU A 953 6.19 -30.82 22.65
C GLU A 953 6.67 -29.65 23.52
N GLY A 954 6.78 -29.85 24.84
CA GLY A 954 7.43 -28.90 25.73
C GLY A 954 6.52 -27.83 26.32
N ILE A 955 5.25 -28.14 26.60
CA ILE A 955 4.29 -27.24 27.28
C ILE A 955 4.86 -26.65 28.59
N LEU A 956 5.68 -27.40 29.34
CA LEU A 956 6.26 -26.92 30.61
C LEU A 956 7.34 -25.86 30.38
N GLN A 957 8.15 -26.01 29.33
CA GLN A 957 9.13 -25.00 28.91
C GLN A 957 8.41 -23.74 28.42
N ALA A 958 7.33 -23.89 27.66
CA ALA A 958 6.53 -22.76 27.19
C ALA A 958 5.77 -22.06 28.36
N GLY A 959 5.31 -22.82 29.35
CA GLY A 959 4.65 -22.26 30.53
C GLY A 959 5.60 -21.50 31.47
N SER A 960 6.85 -21.95 31.61
CA SER A 960 7.84 -21.29 32.48
C SER A 960 8.31 -19.94 31.92
N THR A 961 8.32 -19.76 30.60
CA THR A 961 8.67 -18.47 29.98
C THR A 961 7.63 -17.39 30.23
N ILE A 962 6.35 -17.74 30.43
CA ILE A 962 5.30 -16.80 30.86
C ILE A 962 5.69 -16.19 32.22
N VAL A 963 6.11 -17.02 33.17
CA VAL A 963 6.53 -16.57 34.51
C VAL A 963 7.75 -15.65 34.42
N GLU A 964 8.74 -16.00 33.60
CA GLU A 964 9.95 -15.19 33.45
C GLU A 964 9.67 -13.82 32.80
N ASN A 965 8.81 -13.78 31.79
CA ASN A 965 8.43 -12.53 31.13
C ASN A 965 7.53 -11.66 32.02
N LEU A 966 6.68 -12.26 32.87
CA LEU A 966 5.88 -11.52 33.85
C LEU A 966 6.75 -10.99 35.02
N ARG A 967 7.76 -11.76 35.44
CA ARG A 967 8.74 -11.38 36.47
C ARG A 967 9.56 -10.15 36.08
N THR A 968 9.88 -10.03 34.79
CA THR A 968 10.71 -8.94 34.24
C THR A 968 9.89 -7.79 33.64
N TYR A 969 8.56 -7.85 33.73
CA TYR A 969 7.65 -6.82 33.25
C TYR A 969 7.77 -5.53 34.08
N GLN A 970 7.87 -4.37 33.41
CA GLN A 970 8.17 -3.09 34.09
C GLN A 970 6.97 -2.14 34.15
N GLN A 971 5.91 -2.40 33.40
CA GLN A 971 4.69 -1.57 33.36
C GLN A 971 3.56 -2.21 34.17
N PRO A 972 2.47 -1.48 34.48
CA PRO A 972 1.34 -2.05 35.21
C PRO A 972 0.70 -3.22 34.47
N VAL A 973 0.45 -4.32 35.18
CA VAL A 973 -0.23 -5.51 34.65
C VAL A 973 -1.51 -5.77 35.43
N PHE A 974 -2.63 -5.85 34.72
CA PHE A 974 -3.95 -6.16 35.25
C PHE A 974 -4.38 -7.54 34.81
N ILE A 975 -4.54 -8.45 35.76
CA ILE A 975 -5.03 -9.79 35.52
C ILE A 975 -6.47 -9.82 36.01
N TYR A 976 -7.40 -9.93 35.08
CA TYR A 976 -8.83 -9.87 35.37
C TYR A 976 -9.51 -11.16 34.92
N ILE A 977 -10.13 -11.87 35.85
CA ILE A 977 -10.98 -13.02 35.52
C ILE A 977 -12.36 -12.46 35.13
N PRO A 978 -12.76 -12.51 33.84
CA PRO A 978 -13.96 -11.84 33.36
C PRO A 978 -15.25 -12.54 33.81
N MET A 979 -16.40 -11.98 33.43
CA MET A 979 -17.71 -12.57 33.72
C MET A 979 -17.78 -14.01 33.19
N MET A 980 -18.23 -14.94 34.04
CA MET A 980 -18.25 -16.39 33.81
C MET A 980 -16.87 -17.01 33.48
N GLY A 981 -15.79 -16.26 33.71
CA GLY A 981 -14.43 -16.72 33.51
C GLY A 981 -13.97 -17.68 34.60
N GLU A 982 -13.02 -18.54 34.25
CA GLU A 982 -12.44 -19.51 35.18
C GLU A 982 -10.92 -19.46 35.15
N LEU A 983 -10.29 -19.56 36.33
CA LEU A 983 -8.84 -19.69 36.45
C LEU A 983 -8.45 -20.78 37.44
N ARG A 984 -7.84 -21.86 36.95
CA ARG A 984 -7.62 -23.07 37.76
C ARG A 984 -6.16 -23.52 37.84
N GLY A 985 -5.84 -24.20 38.94
CA GLY A 985 -4.63 -25.00 39.10
C GLY A 985 -3.35 -24.33 38.59
N GLY A 986 -2.67 -24.99 37.65
CA GLY A 986 -1.43 -24.47 37.06
C GLY A 986 -1.59 -23.14 36.33
N ALA A 987 -2.77 -22.85 35.75
CA ALA A 987 -2.98 -21.61 35.03
C ALA A 987 -2.98 -20.38 35.96
N TRP A 988 -3.49 -20.54 37.19
CA TRP A 988 -3.37 -19.52 38.23
C TRP A 988 -1.90 -19.26 38.58
N VAL A 989 -1.12 -20.33 38.76
CA VAL A 989 0.26 -20.25 39.26
C VAL A 989 1.14 -19.37 38.37
N VAL A 990 1.01 -19.47 37.04
CA VAL A 990 1.86 -18.71 36.11
C VAL A 990 1.45 -17.25 35.93
N LEU A 991 0.31 -16.85 36.51
CA LEU A 991 -0.27 -15.51 36.45
C LEU A 991 -0.39 -14.85 37.83
N ASP A 992 0.02 -15.49 38.91
CA ASP A 992 -0.21 -14.96 40.24
C ASP A 992 0.52 -13.62 40.47
N SER A 993 -0.16 -12.66 41.11
CA SER A 993 0.40 -11.35 41.44
C SER A 993 1.72 -11.41 42.23
N LYS A 994 2.01 -12.51 42.94
CA LYS A 994 3.27 -12.72 43.66
C LYS A 994 4.48 -12.89 42.75
N ILE A 995 4.31 -13.16 41.46
CA ILE A 995 5.43 -13.25 40.50
C ILE A 995 6.15 -11.89 40.40
N ASN A 996 5.37 -10.80 40.38
CA ASN A 996 5.88 -9.43 40.33
C ASN A 996 4.91 -8.48 41.07
N PRO A 997 4.98 -8.45 42.42
CA PRO A 997 3.99 -7.78 43.26
C PRO A 997 4.01 -6.25 43.15
N ASP A 998 5.06 -5.69 42.55
CA ASP A 998 5.23 -4.26 42.36
C ASP A 998 4.44 -3.75 41.14
N HIS A 999 4.22 -4.61 40.14
CA HIS A 999 3.57 -4.26 38.88
C HIS A 999 2.26 -5.02 38.59
N VAL A 1000 2.08 -6.22 39.14
CA VAL A 1000 0.92 -7.09 38.84
C VAL A 1000 -0.19 -6.94 39.87
N GLU A 1001 -1.39 -6.61 39.39
CA GLU A 1001 -2.62 -6.56 40.17
C GLU A 1001 -3.65 -7.56 39.62
N MET A 1002 -4.31 -8.29 40.52
CA MET A 1002 -5.26 -9.34 40.14
C MET A 1002 -6.67 -9.02 40.67
N TYR A 1003 -7.66 -9.18 39.80
CA TYR A 1003 -9.08 -8.88 40.02
C TYR A 1003 -9.94 -10.01 39.46
N ALA A 1004 -11.16 -10.13 39.96
CA ALA A 1004 -12.13 -11.11 39.46
C ALA A 1004 -13.54 -10.52 39.40
N GLU A 1005 -14.32 -10.96 38.42
CA GLU A 1005 -15.75 -10.63 38.34
C GLU A 1005 -16.55 -11.43 39.38
N ARG A 1006 -17.74 -10.96 39.75
CA ARG A 1006 -18.60 -11.61 40.76
C ARG A 1006 -18.90 -13.08 40.45
N THR A 1007 -19.16 -13.41 39.19
CA THR A 1007 -19.47 -14.76 38.71
C THR A 1007 -18.24 -15.59 38.35
N ALA A 1008 -17.05 -14.99 38.37
CA ALA A 1008 -15.80 -15.69 38.08
C ALA A 1008 -15.53 -16.81 39.10
N LYS A 1009 -14.96 -17.90 38.61
CA LYS A 1009 -14.59 -19.07 39.42
C LYS A 1009 -13.09 -19.32 39.41
N GLY A 1010 -12.54 -19.77 40.53
CA GLY A 1010 -11.11 -20.05 40.63
C GLY A 1010 -10.75 -20.87 41.85
N ASN A 1011 -10.00 -21.95 41.62
CA ASN A 1011 -9.57 -22.88 42.67
C ASN A 1011 -8.48 -23.83 42.12
N VAL A 1012 -7.97 -24.73 42.95
CA VAL A 1012 -6.92 -25.69 42.57
C VAL A 1012 -7.40 -26.69 41.50
N LEU A 1013 -8.64 -27.17 41.62
CA LEU A 1013 -9.27 -28.12 40.71
C LEU A 1013 -10.70 -27.66 40.40
N GLU A 1014 -11.29 -28.21 39.35
CA GLU A 1014 -12.72 -28.11 39.08
C GLU A 1014 -13.54 -28.80 40.19
N PRO A 1015 -14.79 -28.34 40.45
CA PRO A 1015 -15.66 -28.94 41.46
C PRO A 1015 -15.82 -30.46 41.32
N GLU A 1016 -15.98 -30.94 40.09
CA GLU A 1016 -16.10 -32.35 39.74
C GLU A 1016 -14.85 -33.15 40.16
N GLY A 1017 -13.66 -32.64 39.85
CA GLY A 1017 -12.40 -33.26 40.27
C GLY A 1017 -12.17 -33.19 41.79
N LEU A 1018 -12.66 -32.14 42.45
CA LEU A 1018 -12.54 -32.00 43.91
C LEU A 1018 -13.37 -33.06 44.65
N ILE A 1019 -14.61 -33.31 44.22
CA ILE A 1019 -15.50 -34.27 44.89
C ILE A 1019 -15.01 -35.70 44.74
N GLU A 1020 -14.40 -36.06 43.61
CA GLU A 1020 -13.81 -37.39 43.40
C GLU A 1020 -12.68 -37.69 44.40
N ILE A 1021 -11.99 -36.65 44.88
CA ILE A 1021 -10.88 -36.79 45.82
C ILE A 1021 -11.34 -36.63 47.27
N LYS A 1022 -12.14 -35.61 47.57
CA LYS A 1022 -12.46 -35.15 48.93
C LYS A 1022 -13.89 -35.44 49.40
N PHE A 1023 -14.78 -35.86 48.51
CA PHE A 1023 -16.17 -36.18 48.83
C PHE A 1023 -16.58 -37.50 48.15
N ARG A 1024 -15.79 -38.56 48.42
CA ARG A 1024 -15.92 -39.87 47.78
C ARG A 1024 -17.23 -40.53 48.19
N THR A 1025 -17.50 -41.70 47.60
CA THR A 1025 -18.72 -42.47 47.88
C THR A 1025 -18.99 -42.66 49.37
N ARG A 1026 -17.95 -42.86 50.20
CA ARG A 1026 -18.12 -43.01 51.65
C ARG A 1026 -18.70 -41.73 52.29
N GLU A 1027 -18.09 -40.59 52.05
CA GLU A 1027 -18.54 -39.30 52.58
C GLU A 1027 -19.92 -38.91 52.04
N LEU A 1028 -20.22 -39.26 50.78
CA LEU A 1028 -21.56 -39.12 50.19
C LEU A 1028 -22.60 -39.94 50.95
N LEU A 1029 -22.32 -41.22 51.25
CA LEU A 1029 -23.22 -42.10 51.99
C LEU A 1029 -23.42 -41.65 53.45
N GLU A 1030 -22.36 -41.14 54.09
CA GLU A 1030 -22.45 -40.51 55.41
C GLU A 1030 -23.33 -39.26 55.38
N CYS A 1031 -23.17 -38.42 54.35
CA CYS A 1031 -23.99 -37.23 54.14
C CYS A 1031 -25.47 -37.60 53.92
N MET A 1032 -25.75 -38.62 53.10
CA MET A 1032 -27.09 -39.17 52.91
C MET A 1032 -27.68 -39.68 54.22
N GLY A 1033 -26.91 -40.44 55.00
CA GLY A 1033 -27.33 -40.97 56.28
C GLY A 1033 -27.62 -39.90 57.33
N ARG A 1034 -27.09 -38.68 57.16
CA ARG A 1034 -27.34 -37.53 58.04
C ARG A 1034 -28.52 -36.66 57.60
N LEU A 1035 -28.80 -36.59 56.29
CA LEU A 1035 -29.74 -35.62 55.71
C LEU A 1035 -31.04 -36.25 55.17
N ASP A 1036 -31.04 -37.51 54.71
CA ASP A 1036 -32.23 -38.15 54.16
C ASP A 1036 -33.07 -38.82 55.28
N PRO A 1037 -34.30 -38.35 55.52
CA PRO A 1037 -35.13 -38.84 56.63
C PRO A 1037 -35.55 -40.31 56.47
N GLU A 1038 -35.68 -40.79 55.24
CA GLU A 1038 -36.05 -42.18 54.94
C GLU A 1038 -34.90 -43.13 55.23
N LEU A 1039 -33.66 -42.79 54.84
CA LEU A 1039 -32.46 -43.53 55.21
C LEU A 1039 -32.20 -43.51 56.72
N ILE A 1040 -32.42 -42.40 57.40
CA ILE A 1040 -32.30 -42.32 58.87
C ILE A 1040 -33.27 -43.31 59.52
N ASN A 1041 -34.54 -43.33 59.08
CA ASN A 1041 -35.55 -44.24 59.59
C ASN A 1041 -35.22 -45.71 59.27
N LEU A 1042 -34.81 -46.02 58.04
CA LEU A 1042 -34.41 -47.37 57.64
C LEU A 1042 -33.18 -47.86 58.43
N LYS A 1043 -32.19 -46.99 58.69
CA LYS A 1043 -31.01 -47.31 59.51
C LYS A 1043 -31.38 -47.51 60.98
N SER A 1044 -32.31 -46.72 61.53
CA SER A 1044 -32.87 -46.93 62.88
C SER A 1044 -33.58 -48.28 62.99
N LYS A 1045 -34.47 -48.59 62.04
CA LYS A 1045 -35.16 -49.88 61.95
C LYS A 1045 -34.20 -51.05 61.78
N LEU A 1046 -33.14 -50.88 60.99
CA LEU A 1046 -32.09 -51.89 60.84
C LEU A 1046 -31.35 -52.13 62.16
N GLN A 1047 -31.07 -51.08 62.93
CA GLN A 1047 -30.42 -51.18 64.25
C GLN A 1047 -31.34 -51.87 65.28
N GLU A 1048 -32.63 -51.54 65.30
CA GLU A 1048 -33.65 -52.20 66.12
C GLU A 1048 -33.83 -53.68 65.75
N ALA A 1049 -33.91 -54.00 64.45
CA ALA A 1049 -34.03 -55.38 63.95
C ALA A 1049 -32.78 -56.23 64.20
N SER A 1050 -31.59 -55.62 64.16
CA SER A 1050 -30.32 -56.29 64.49
C SER A 1050 -30.21 -56.62 65.98
N SER A 1051 -30.90 -55.85 66.84
CA SER A 1051 -30.94 -56.07 68.30
C SER A 1051 -31.91 -57.18 68.71
N SER A 1052 -32.93 -57.47 67.90
CA SER A 1052 -34.02 -58.40 68.20
C SER A 1052 -33.90 -59.79 67.57
N GLY A 1053 -32.81 -60.10 66.85
CA GLY A 1053 -32.47 -61.45 66.39
C GLY A 1053 -33.27 -62.01 65.21
N THR A 1054 -33.99 -61.18 64.45
CA THR A 1054 -34.85 -61.64 63.33
C THR A 1054 -34.13 -61.53 61.98
N SER A 1055 -33.44 -62.60 61.54
CA SER A 1055 -32.57 -62.62 60.35
C SER A 1055 -33.25 -62.18 59.04
N ALA A 1056 -34.51 -62.55 58.81
CA ALA A 1056 -35.22 -62.29 57.55
C ALA A 1056 -35.56 -60.80 57.30
N ASN A 1057 -35.72 -59.99 58.35
CA ASN A 1057 -36.02 -58.56 58.21
C ASN A 1057 -34.77 -57.70 57.98
N VAL A 1058 -33.59 -58.19 58.38
CA VAL A 1058 -32.32 -57.46 58.26
C VAL A 1058 -31.87 -57.39 56.80
N GLU A 1059 -32.01 -58.48 56.04
CA GLU A 1059 -31.61 -58.54 54.63
C GLU A 1059 -32.51 -57.68 53.72
N ASP A 1060 -33.82 -57.66 53.99
CA ASP A 1060 -34.78 -56.79 53.30
C ASP A 1060 -34.51 -55.30 53.59
N LEU A 1061 -34.29 -54.93 54.86
CA LEU A 1061 -33.93 -53.56 55.25
C LEU A 1061 -32.59 -53.11 54.65
N GLN A 1062 -31.58 -53.98 54.60
CA GLN A 1062 -30.31 -53.68 53.92
C GLN A 1062 -30.51 -53.48 52.40
N THR A 1063 -31.40 -54.26 51.78
CA THR A 1063 -31.72 -54.13 50.36
C THR A 1063 -32.45 -52.81 50.08
N GLN A 1064 -33.40 -52.43 50.93
CA GLN A 1064 -34.11 -51.14 50.84
C GLN A 1064 -33.17 -49.95 51.05
N ILE A 1065 -32.23 -50.03 52.00
CA ILE A 1065 -31.20 -49.01 52.22
C ILE A 1065 -30.32 -48.86 50.97
N ARG A 1066 -29.79 -49.96 50.43
CA ARG A 1066 -28.96 -49.91 49.22
C ARG A 1066 -29.72 -49.38 48.01
N ALA A 1067 -31.01 -49.73 47.86
CA ALA A 1067 -31.86 -49.21 46.80
C ALA A 1067 -32.08 -47.69 46.94
N ARG A 1068 -32.31 -47.21 48.16
CA ARG A 1068 -32.48 -45.78 48.46
C ARG A 1068 -31.17 -45.00 48.26
N GLU A 1069 -30.03 -45.52 48.73
CA GLU A 1069 -28.71 -44.92 48.53
C GLU A 1069 -28.38 -44.82 47.03
N LYS A 1070 -28.62 -45.87 46.25
CA LYS A 1070 -28.44 -45.86 44.79
C LYS A 1070 -29.34 -44.84 44.09
N LYS A 1071 -30.58 -44.67 44.56
CA LYS A 1071 -31.54 -43.69 44.03
C LYS A 1071 -31.12 -42.25 44.33
N LEU A 1072 -30.56 -42.01 45.51
CA LEU A 1072 -30.15 -40.67 45.95
C LEU A 1072 -28.76 -40.25 45.45
N LEU A 1073 -27.92 -41.21 45.05
CA LEU A 1073 -26.54 -40.96 44.64
C LEU A 1073 -26.40 -39.82 43.60
N PRO A 1074 -27.14 -39.77 42.49
CA PRO A 1074 -27.01 -38.68 41.52
C PRO A 1074 -27.29 -37.29 42.11
N LEU A 1075 -28.30 -37.19 42.98
CA LEU A 1075 -28.67 -35.93 43.63
C LEU A 1075 -27.61 -35.50 44.64
N TYR A 1076 -27.10 -36.41 45.46
CA TYR A 1076 -26.07 -36.09 46.44
C TYR A 1076 -24.72 -35.78 45.78
N THR A 1077 -24.43 -36.37 44.62
CA THR A 1077 -23.32 -35.93 43.78
C THR A 1077 -23.50 -34.48 43.35
N GLN A 1078 -24.69 -34.07 42.87
CA GLN A 1078 -24.96 -32.66 42.54
C GLN A 1078 -24.84 -31.74 43.76
N ILE A 1079 -25.31 -32.17 44.94
CA ILE A 1079 -25.14 -31.41 46.20
C ILE A 1079 -23.65 -31.26 46.54
N ALA A 1080 -22.86 -32.32 46.40
CA ALA A 1080 -21.43 -32.29 46.62
C ALA A 1080 -20.71 -31.37 45.63
N THR A 1081 -21.06 -31.43 44.34
CA THR A 1081 -20.55 -30.50 43.32
C THR A 1081 -20.91 -29.07 43.70
N LYS A 1082 -22.16 -28.81 44.11
CA LYS A 1082 -22.56 -27.46 44.53
C LYS A 1082 -21.80 -26.98 45.77
N PHE A 1083 -21.55 -27.87 46.72
CA PHE A 1083 -20.72 -27.59 47.89
C PHE A 1083 -19.28 -27.26 47.49
N ALA A 1084 -18.70 -27.99 46.54
CA ALA A 1084 -17.39 -27.70 45.99
C ALA A 1084 -17.37 -26.33 45.29
N GLU A 1085 -18.36 -26.01 44.45
CA GLU A 1085 -18.47 -24.70 43.78
C GLU A 1085 -18.46 -23.51 44.74
N LEU A 1086 -19.01 -23.64 45.95
CA LEU A 1086 -18.99 -22.55 46.95
C LEU A 1086 -17.56 -22.18 47.38
N HIS A 1087 -16.59 -23.08 47.20
CA HIS A 1087 -15.17 -22.83 47.44
C HIS A 1087 -14.45 -22.17 46.26
N ASP A 1088 -15.12 -21.98 45.13
CA ASP A 1088 -14.53 -21.44 43.90
C ASP A 1088 -14.86 -19.96 43.70
N THR A 1089 -15.68 -19.38 44.57
CA THR A 1089 -16.26 -18.05 44.39
C THR A 1089 -15.23 -16.92 44.49
N SER A 1090 -15.40 -15.88 43.66
CA SER A 1090 -14.61 -14.64 43.69
C SER A 1090 -14.56 -13.99 45.10
N LEU A 1091 -15.66 -14.05 45.85
CA LEU A 1091 -15.71 -13.55 47.24
C LEU A 1091 -14.77 -14.32 48.17
N ARG A 1092 -14.59 -15.63 47.98
CA ARG A 1092 -13.59 -16.40 48.73
C ARG A 1092 -12.18 -15.96 48.35
N MET A 1093 -11.91 -15.70 47.07
CA MET A 1093 -10.61 -15.19 46.61
C MET A 1093 -10.27 -13.87 47.31
N ALA A 1094 -11.21 -12.93 47.34
CA ALA A 1094 -11.05 -11.66 48.05
C ALA A 1094 -10.87 -11.86 49.56
N ALA A 1095 -11.67 -12.73 50.20
CA ALA A 1095 -11.55 -13.03 51.63
C ALA A 1095 -10.20 -13.70 52.00
N LYS A 1096 -9.55 -14.37 51.04
CA LYS A 1096 -8.20 -14.91 51.19
C LYS A 1096 -7.09 -13.94 50.80
N GLY A 1097 -7.43 -12.76 50.27
CA GLY A 1097 -6.47 -11.73 49.86
C GLY A 1097 -5.61 -12.12 48.66
N VAL A 1098 -6.08 -13.05 47.81
CA VAL A 1098 -5.34 -13.46 46.59
C VAL A 1098 -5.69 -12.59 45.37
N ILE A 1099 -6.81 -11.86 45.44
CA ILE A 1099 -7.17 -10.78 44.51
C ILE A 1099 -7.35 -9.49 45.31
N LYS A 1100 -7.23 -8.34 44.64
CA LYS A 1100 -7.42 -7.01 45.24
C LYS A 1100 -8.87 -6.73 45.58
N GLU A 1101 -9.76 -6.95 44.61
CA GLU A 1101 -11.18 -6.65 44.74
C GLU A 1101 -12.00 -7.48 43.74
N VAL A 1102 -13.30 -7.64 44.03
CA VAL A 1102 -14.29 -8.18 43.09
C VAL A 1102 -14.93 -7.02 42.32
N VAL A 1103 -14.76 -6.99 41.01
CA VAL A 1103 -15.21 -5.89 40.14
C VAL A 1103 -16.50 -6.29 39.41
N GLU A 1104 -17.52 -5.44 39.41
CA GLU A 1104 -18.76 -5.70 38.66
C GLU A 1104 -18.54 -5.48 37.16
N TRP A 1105 -18.97 -6.44 36.34
CA TRP A 1105 -18.77 -6.40 34.88
C TRP A 1105 -19.19 -5.08 34.22
N PRO A 1106 -20.40 -4.51 34.45
CA PRO A 1106 -20.82 -3.28 33.77
C PRO A 1106 -19.96 -2.06 34.10
N LYS A 1107 -19.34 -2.02 35.28
CA LYS A 1107 -18.51 -0.90 35.74
C LYS A 1107 -17.02 -1.11 35.49
N SER A 1108 -16.63 -2.29 35.00
CA SER A 1108 -15.23 -2.69 34.84
C SER A 1108 -14.41 -1.69 34.02
N ARG A 1109 -14.96 -1.14 32.92
CA ARG A 1109 -14.32 -0.09 32.10
C ARG A 1109 -13.93 1.13 32.94
N SER A 1110 -14.91 1.75 33.61
CA SER A 1110 -14.70 2.96 34.42
C SER A 1110 -13.70 2.73 35.56
N PHE A 1111 -13.79 1.56 36.21
CA PHE A 1111 -12.88 1.16 37.28
C PHE A 1111 -11.44 1.01 36.76
N PHE A 1112 -11.24 0.20 35.71
CA PHE A 1112 -9.92 -0.07 35.18
C PHE A 1112 -9.29 1.16 34.52
N TYR A 1113 -10.09 2.06 33.93
CA TYR A 1113 -9.56 3.33 33.42
C TYR A 1113 -8.95 4.18 34.53
N ARG A 1114 -9.68 4.40 35.63
CA ARG A 1114 -9.18 5.19 36.78
C ARG A 1114 -7.96 4.54 37.41
N ARG A 1115 -8.01 3.22 37.58
CA ARG A 1115 -6.91 2.45 38.17
C ARG A 1115 -5.65 2.46 37.27
N LEU A 1116 -5.83 2.25 35.97
CA LEU A 1116 -4.75 2.32 34.98
C LEU A 1116 -4.13 3.71 34.96
N HIS A 1117 -4.95 4.75 34.85
CA HIS A 1117 -4.50 6.14 34.84
C HIS A 1117 -3.67 6.46 36.09
N ARG A 1118 -4.15 6.04 37.27
CA ARG A 1118 -3.40 6.16 38.52
C ARG A 1118 -2.04 5.47 38.45
N ARG A 1119 -1.99 4.20 38.04
CA ARG A 1119 -0.75 3.41 38.02
C ARG A 1119 0.28 3.98 37.05
N VAL A 1120 -0.16 4.47 35.89
CA VAL A 1120 0.70 5.17 34.93
C VAL A 1120 1.28 6.45 35.55
N VAL A 1121 0.46 7.28 36.19
CA VAL A 1121 0.92 8.52 36.85
C VAL A 1121 1.83 8.24 38.06
N GLU A 1122 1.57 7.16 38.79
CA GLU A 1122 2.43 6.70 39.89
C GLU A 1122 3.81 6.31 39.37
N ASP A 1123 3.89 5.57 38.26
CA ASP A 1123 5.15 5.20 37.62
C ASP A 1123 5.91 6.42 37.08
N GLU A 1124 5.20 7.42 36.55
CA GLU A 1124 5.80 8.71 36.17
C GLU A 1124 6.40 9.45 37.37
N LEU A 1125 5.70 9.50 38.51
CA LEU A 1125 6.24 10.07 39.75
C LEU A 1125 7.48 9.32 40.24
N VAL A 1126 7.44 7.98 40.21
CA VAL A 1126 8.58 7.13 40.60
C VAL A 1126 9.78 7.43 39.71
N LYS A 1127 9.55 7.59 38.41
CA LYS A 1127 10.60 7.96 37.45
C LYS A 1127 11.17 9.35 37.76
N MET A 1128 10.33 10.35 38.00
CA MET A 1128 10.78 11.70 38.38
C MET A 1128 11.61 11.70 39.68
N LEU A 1129 11.21 10.91 40.67
CA LEU A 1129 11.97 10.76 41.93
C LEU A 1129 13.33 10.11 41.67
N ARG A 1130 13.36 9.01 40.90
CA ARG A 1130 14.61 8.33 40.54
C ARG A 1130 15.54 9.23 39.73
N ASP A 1131 15.01 10.04 38.81
CA ASP A 1131 15.81 11.00 38.04
C ASP A 1131 16.39 12.10 38.95
N ALA A 1132 15.60 12.58 39.92
CA ALA A 1132 16.01 13.56 40.92
C ALA A 1132 17.09 13.02 41.87
N ALA A 1133 16.94 11.79 42.37
CA ALA A 1133 17.85 11.17 43.33
C ALA A 1133 19.03 10.42 42.69
N GLY A 1134 18.97 10.12 41.39
CA GLY A 1134 19.96 9.29 40.69
C GLY A 1134 19.83 7.79 41.03
N HIS A 1135 20.96 7.07 41.07
CA HIS A 1135 20.99 5.62 41.33
C HIS A 1135 20.76 5.22 42.80
N GLN A 1136 20.28 6.14 43.64
CA GLN A 1136 20.11 5.89 45.08
C GLN A 1136 18.86 5.05 45.40
N PHE A 1137 17.84 5.07 44.55
CA PHE A 1137 16.57 4.37 44.79
C PHE A 1137 16.29 3.33 43.71
N ASP A 1138 15.94 2.12 44.14
CA ASP A 1138 15.24 1.14 43.31
C ASP A 1138 13.74 1.51 43.19
N TYR A 1139 13.01 0.84 42.29
CA TYR A 1139 11.60 1.15 42.03
C TYR A 1139 10.75 1.10 43.32
N LYS A 1140 10.95 0.04 44.11
CA LYS A 1140 10.21 -0.18 45.35
C LYS A 1140 10.47 0.90 46.39
N SER A 1141 11.73 1.25 46.65
CA SER A 1141 12.07 2.28 47.64
C SER A 1141 11.59 3.66 47.20
N ALA A 1142 11.64 3.96 45.89
CA ALA A 1142 11.10 5.20 45.34
C ALA A 1142 9.58 5.29 45.55
N ARG A 1143 8.85 4.21 45.25
CA ARG A 1143 7.41 4.11 45.45
C ARG A 1143 7.02 4.22 46.93
N ASP A 1144 7.73 3.54 47.82
CA ASP A 1144 7.50 3.61 49.26
C ASP A 1144 7.75 5.03 49.80
N THR A 1145 8.73 5.73 49.24
CA THR A 1145 9.00 7.14 49.57
C THR A 1145 7.84 8.05 49.16
N ILE A 1146 7.30 7.87 47.95
CA ILE A 1146 6.13 8.62 47.47
C ILE A 1146 4.91 8.31 48.34
N LYS A 1147 4.69 7.03 48.67
CA LYS A 1147 3.61 6.61 49.59
C LYS A 1147 3.75 7.31 50.94
N ASN A 1148 4.96 7.38 51.49
CA ASN A 1148 5.22 8.10 52.74
C ASN A 1148 4.95 9.61 52.62
N TRP A 1149 5.29 10.23 51.49
CA TRP A 1149 4.97 11.63 51.25
C TRP A 1149 3.46 11.89 51.22
N PHE A 1150 2.70 10.99 50.60
CA PHE A 1150 1.24 11.05 50.58
C PHE A 1150 0.66 10.85 51.99
N LEU A 1151 1.08 9.83 52.72
CA LEU A 1151 0.55 9.51 54.05
C LEU A 1151 0.80 10.63 55.08
N ASN A 1152 1.93 11.33 54.96
CA ASN A 1152 2.28 12.47 55.80
C ASN A 1152 1.58 13.78 55.39
N SER A 1153 0.84 13.78 54.28
CA SER A 1153 0.06 14.94 53.84
C SER A 1153 -1.26 15.06 54.61
N LYS A 1154 -1.86 16.26 54.58
CA LYS A 1154 -3.19 16.50 55.16
C LYS A 1154 -4.28 15.64 54.51
N ILE A 1155 -4.10 15.24 53.26
CA ILE A 1155 -5.04 14.42 52.49
C ILE A 1155 -4.95 12.94 52.90
N GLY A 1156 -3.74 12.41 53.07
CA GLY A 1156 -3.51 11.02 53.46
C GLY A 1156 -3.82 10.74 54.94
N GLY A 1157 -3.63 11.73 55.82
CA GLY A 1157 -4.06 11.65 57.23
C GLY A 1157 -3.50 10.47 58.02
N GLY A 1158 -2.36 9.90 57.62
CA GLY A 1158 -1.72 8.74 58.26
C GLY A 1158 -2.44 7.39 58.13
N LYS A 1159 -3.54 7.29 57.36
CA LYS A 1159 -4.30 6.04 57.19
C LYS A 1159 -3.85 5.30 55.94
N GLU A 1160 -3.35 4.08 56.10
CA GLU A 1160 -2.92 3.25 54.94
C GLU A 1160 -4.05 2.98 53.94
N THR A 1161 -5.30 2.89 54.41
CA THR A 1161 -6.47 2.69 53.55
C THR A 1161 -6.67 3.82 52.56
N SER A 1162 -6.27 5.05 52.90
CA SER A 1162 -6.40 6.23 52.03
C SER A 1162 -5.43 6.18 50.84
N TRP A 1163 -4.36 5.39 50.91
CA TRP A 1163 -3.52 5.16 49.74
C TRP A 1163 -4.24 4.32 48.68
N MET A 1164 -5.23 3.50 49.03
CA MET A 1164 -5.95 2.68 48.04
C MET A 1164 -7.07 3.45 47.33
N ASP A 1165 -7.35 4.69 47.75
CA ASP A 1165 -8.34 5.59 47.13
C ASP A 1165 -7.69 6.36 45.98
N ASP A 1166 -8.20 6.18 44.77
CA ASP A 1166 -7.68 6.79 43.55
C ASP A 1166 -7.98 8.31 43.50
N GLU A 1167 -9.13 8.76 44.00
CA GLU A 1167 -9.51 10.19 43.99
C GLU A 1167 -8.69 11.00 45.00
N ALA A 1168 -8.43 10.42 46.18
CA ALA A 1168 -7.55 11.03 47.17
C ALA A 1168 -6.11 11.17 46.65
N PHE A 1169 -5.62 10.19 45.89
CA PHE A 1169 -4.30 10.25 45.26
C PHE A 1169 -4.19 11.39 44.25
N PHE A 1170 -5.14 11.52 43.32
CA PHE A 1170 -5.12 12.61 42.33
C PHE A 1170 -5.23 13.99 42.99
N SER A 1171 -6.10 14.13 44.00
CA SER A 1171 -6.20 15.37 44.78
C SER A 1171 -4.88 15.80 45.42
N TRP A 1172 -4.01 14.83 45.78
CA TRP A 1172 -2.66 15.10 46.29
C TRP A 1172 -1.63 15.32 45.18
N LYS A 1173 -1.68 14.51 44.12
CA LYS A 1173 -0.76 14.58 42.99
C LYS A 1173 -0.90 15.94 42.27
N ASP A 1174 -2.12 16.37 41.99
CA ASP A 1174 -2.34 17.51 41.10
C ASP A 1174 -1.88 18.85 41.71
N ASP A 1175 -1.63 18.89 43.02
CA ASP A 1175 -0.91 19.97 43.70
C ASP A 1175 0.59 19.66 43.78
N SER A 1176 1.37 20.25 42.87
CA SER A 1176 2.82 20.03 42.79
C SER A 1176 3.59 20.48 44.03
N GLY A 1177 3.03 21.39 44.83
CA GLY A 1177 3.62 21.85 46.09
C GLY A 1177 3.85 20.72 47.10
N ASN A 1178 3.13 19.60 46.97
CA ASN A 1178 3.24 18.45 47.85
C ASN A 1178 4.54 17.65 47.73
N TYR A 1179 5.23 17.71 46.58
CA TYR A 1179 6.41 16.90 46.31
C TYR A 1179 7.56 17.65 45.61
N GLU A 1180 7.32 18.78 44.96
CA GLU A 1180 8.35 19.49 44.18
C GLU A 1180 9.53 19.97 45.04
N GLY A 1181 9.26 20.52 46.24
CA GLY A 1181 10.33 20.89 47.18
C GLY A 1181 11.18 19.70 47.62
N LYS A 1182 10.55 18.53 47.83
CA LYS A 1182 11.26 17.29 48.19
C LYS A 1182 12.10 16.75 47.03
N LEU A 1183 11.59 16.84 45.80
CA LEU A 1183 12.36 16.50 44.60
C LEU A 1183 13.58 17.43 44.44
N GLN A 1184 13.44 18.72 44.75
CA GLN A 1184 14.55 19.67 44.72
C GLN A 1184 15.61 19.33 45.77
N GLU A 1185 15.23 18.97 46.99
CA GLU A 1185 16.15 18.48 48.02
C GLU A 1185 16.94 17.25 47.56
N LEU A 1186 16.27 16.28 46.92
CA LEU A 1186 16.93 15.09 46.35
C LEU A 1186 17.92 15.45 45.24
N ARG A 1187 17.58 16.42 44.37
CA ARG A 1187 18.50 16.94 43.34
C ARG A 1187 19.73 17.59 43.96
N ILE A 1188 19.56 18.37 45.02
CA ILE A 1188 20.66 18.99 45.77
C ILE A 1188 21.56 17.90 46.35
N GLN A 1189 20.99 16.88 47.00
CA GLN A 1189 21.75 15.74 47.54
C GLN A 1189 22.52 14.97 46.47
N LYS A 1190 21.90 14.74 45.29
CA LYS A 1190 22.55 14.13 44.14
C LYS A 1190 23.75 14.94 43.66
N MET A 1191 23.58 16.26 43.48
CA MET A 1191 24.67 17.16 43.05
C MET A 1191 25.77 17.22 44.10
N LEU A 1192 25.44 17.28 45.39
CA LEU A 1192 26.40 17.23 46.50
C LEU A 1192 27.22 15.93 46.47
N LEU A 1193 26.57 14.78 46.24
CA LEU A 1193 27.26 13.49 46.14
C LEU A 1193 28.24 13.48 44.95
N GLN A 1194 27.82 13.97 43.78
CA GLN A 1194 28.68 14.06 42.60
C GLN A 1194 29.89 14.97 42.85
N LEU A 1195 29.68 16.14 43.46
CA LEU A 1195 30.75 17.07 43.83
C LEU A 1195 31.69 16.49 44.90
N SER A 1196 31.16 15.75 45.88
CA SER A 1196 31.97 15.08 46.92
C SER A 1196 32.86 13.97 46.34
N ASN A 1197 32.36 13.23 45.36
CA ASN A 1197 33.15 12.19 44.66
C ASN A 1197 34.32 12.82 43.87
N LEU A 1198 34.09 13.97 43.24
CA LEU A 1198 35.15 14.77 42.61
C LEU A 1198 36.18 15.26 43.64
N GLY A 1199 35.72 15.75 44.80
CA GLY A 1199 36.59 16.24 45.88
C GLY A 1199 37.49 15.16 46.52
N ASN A 1200 37.08 13.88 46.47
CA ASN A 1200 37.83 12.77 47.05
C ASN A 1200 38.96 12.22 46.15
N SER A 1201 39.04 12.66 44.89
CA SER A 1201 40.07 12.23 43.93
C SER A 1201 41.02 13.38 43.57
N THR A 1202 42.25 13.31 44.09
CA THR A 1202 43.29 14.31 43.81
C THR A 1202 43.67 14.39 42.32
N MET A 1203 43.47 13.32 41.55
CA MET A 1203 43.72 13.33 40.10
C MET A 1203 42.60 14.05 39.34
N ASP A 1204 41.34 13.81 39.72
CA ASP A 1204 40.19 14.44 39.07
C ASP A 1204 40.12 15.94 39.40
N LEU A 1205 40.48 16.34 40.62
CA LEU A 1205 40.62 17.76 41.01
C LEU A 1205 41.64 18.52 40.14
N ARG A 1206 42.74 17.87 39.74
CA ARG A 1206 43.74 18.49 38.84
C ARG A 1206 43.23 18.62 37.40
N ALA A 1207 42.37 17.71 36.97
CA ALA A 1207 41.75 17.74 35.64
C ALA A 1207 40.53 18.68 35.56
N LEU A 1208 39.92 19.02 36.70
CA LEU A 1208 38.69 19.81 36.79
C LEU A 1208 38.71 21.13 36.01
N PRO A 1209 39.76 21.97 36.06
CA PRO A 1209 39.78 23.24 35.30
C PRO A 1209 39.75 23.01 33.78
N GLN A 1210 40.47 21.99 33.30
CA GLN A 1210 40.51 21.63 31.88
C GLN A 1210 39.17 21.02 31.42
N ALA A 1211 38.56 20.19 32.28
CA ALA A 1211 37.25 19.60 32.03
C ALA A 1211 36.15 20.67 31.98
N LEU A 1212 36.13 21.63 32.91
CA LEU A 1212 35.18 22.75 32.91
C LEU A 1212 35.35 23.64 31.68
N ALA A 1213 36.59 23.94 31.26
CA ALA A 1213 36.85 24.70 30.05
C ALA A 1213 36.36 23.99 28.78
N ALA A 1214 36.57 22.67 28.68
CA ALA A 1214 36.07 21.86 27.58
C ALA A 1214 34.54 21.73 27.59
N PHE A 1215 33.93 21.59 28.78
CA PHE A 1215 32.49 21.55 28.96
C PHE A 1215 31.85 22.87 28.51
N LEU A 1216 32.34 24.00 29.02
CA LEU A 1216 31.87 25.33 28.66
C LEU A 1216 31.93 25.53 27.15
N LYS A 1217 33.01 25.12 26.46
CA LYS A 1217 33.12 25.21 24.98
C LYS A 1217 32.04 24.45 24.21
N LYS A 1218 31.54 23.33 24.74
CA LYS A 1218 30.49 22.50 24.11
C LYS A 1218 29.06 22.92 24.48
N THR A 1219 28.89 23.73 25.51
CA THR A 1219 27.56 24.19 25.97
C THR A 1219 27.05 25.32 25.09
N ASP A 1220 25.72 25.36 24.90
CA ASP A 1220 25.02 26.43 24.20
C ASP A 1220 25.29 27.80 24.86
N PRO A 1221 25.40 28.90 24.09
CA PRO A 1221 25.76 30.20 24.62
C PRO A 1221 24.83 30.72 25.73
N SER A 1222 23.52 30.50 25.59
CA SER A 1222 22.52 30.97 26.57
C SER A 1222 22.64 30.27 27.93
N PHE A 1223 22.90 28.97 27.94
CA PHE A 1223 23.07 28.19 29.17
C PHE A 1223 24.45 28.42 29.78
N ARG A 1224 25.45 28.74 28.96
CA ARG A 1224 26.80 29.08 29.42
C ARG A 1224 26.81 30.31 30.31
N ASP A 1225 26.10 31.37 29.91
CA ASP A 1225 26.04 32.62 30.68
C ASP A 1225 25.35 32.40 32.03
N GLN A 1226 24.21 31.70 32.02
CA GLN A 1226 23.49 31.34 33.25
C GLN A 1226 24.34 30.50 34.20
N LEU A 1227 25.06 29.49 33.69
CA LEU A 1227 25.95 28.66 34.50
C LEU A 1227 27.10 29.46 35.10
N ILE A 1228 27.67 30.41 34.36
CA ILE A 1228 28.75 31.28 34.86
C ILE A 1228 28.24 32.16 35.99
N ASP A 1229 27.05 32.73 35.86
CA ASP A 1229 26.46 33.60 36.89
C ASP A 1229 26.14 32.82 38.17
N GLU A 1230 25.52 31.63 38.06
CA GLU A 1230 25.26 30.74 39.20
C GLU A 1230 26.56 30.29 39.91
N LEU A 1231 27.62 29.98 39.14
CA LEU A 1231 28.92 29.63 39.72
C LEU A 1231 29.60 30.83 40.41
N ARG A 1232 29.40 32.06 39.91
CA ARG A 1232 29.92 33.28 40.53
C ARG A 1232 29.23 33.58 41.85
N GLU A 1233 27.92 33.37 41.96
CA GLU A 1233 27.19 33.59 43.22
C GLU A 1233 27.70 32.70 44.37
N VAL A 1234 28.22 31.51 44.06
CA VAL A 1234 28.72 30.55 45.07
C VAL A 1234 30.21 30.72 45.39
N LEU A 1235 30.99 31.30 44.47
CA LEU A 1235 32.44 31.50 44.62
C LEU A 1235 32.84 32.86 45.25
N HIS A 1236 31.86 33.74 45.49
CA HIS A 1236 31.99 35.00 46.23
C HIS A 1236 31.50 34.84 47.67
#